data_AF-A0A7J6RQG6-F1
#
_entry.id   AF-A0A7J6RQG6-F1
#
_cell.length_a   1.000
_cell.length_b   1.000
_cell.length_c   1.000
_cell.angle_alpha   90.00
_cell.angle_beta   90.00
_cell.angle_gamma   90.00
#
_symmetry.space_group_name_H-M   'P 1'
#
loop_
_entity.id
_entity.type
_entity.pdbx_description
1 polymer ?
#
loop_
_entity_poly.entity_id
_entity_poly.type
_entity_poly.pdbx_seq_one_letter_code
_entity_poly.pdbx_strand_id
1 'polypeptide(L)'
;MVEYHRSFARVAGRGCQEEASVVVEVAGKGLKGGCLPKGVCVVTKAGNSSTEDFGVEVQEGAVGGPSTTVVVYGEVKSLATTVALKSLMTECCIDCRVVFRHGDGPGDFTLQPRELISGYGAGLTIKNSEYKASADEGEDAEAAGSAHQGTGCGEVGVCWTRLQERFSEVDFTRAKANLKSEKILSPADRKLKAWELTSIGAQLLEAARGDLARVVEILEDFPARVVELSQATVAKGVEEQVSEVAQGLTQSGSVYVLGSGDVIDEKMVALHPFIDKLLPIYLAVEELAGLGLEESEAARMVRNATRLPTAGRMEWKGEGGVGPVYVYNVLKDPQASRWSEELDVLVQMMMMGQRGIAPLKRVVFDIIFLIDLADRQQVLETVGKLLVQPFPARIALVPSTTTQAGARAAECFSELYGSGRKKELKKVRQFLQALVRAANSEEDDVMSVDAIERVCEDVLLEALPPSGGEVSQVVKKGQAWAAAKGLPFPSVVVNGRVSGDLGDMALFINEDFGALGTAWYTKLVEKQKKEKGEEEVDWDSEEDDDGEVTDVIRELIFPEKSVDFLSSVYHPALFDDDQADLVRLPIEALRRVTSIEVPTTSEGPAAPLHVLVAVGGGLEELEENFVIVKRMAEVLEGRPGAIFTVVGTNPEVNARLLGCAHTLEALRNFKNSKCSKMSTVGPDVEEAAARLARSARAEDSRGVVLVMNGRRTELDVAEAKPILDDLLDSLLTPFAVKQNVQQGECCGLDSLACTVALSLMQTVAAVENPHREMMEEGLEKAFEKAPLAGFNLAARGHMVAEIVASVDPLTDAGRSALSTISHMSAALDGFGARLVLAPQEKYSEYPLKGWHRTVMAMGVAEEAAAARAEFNLTPTRNTLTLGLEVLPNWQVSSLRGEADMDNIRLTPVDPERVEAQYVLKQLYIEGQSYDVDENGHPRGPADGAQLQLVAQDQPLAETWVMRNLGYYQLYANPGRYDIRLKPNTVGESVYEAMGSNVVDVNKFLMPAYPVKLRLRPGMARELIYEQQEDDKSDGGPIHIFTVASGHLYEQLLAIMVLSVRNHTTSRLCFWFIDQFLSPQFREFIPRLAEEYDFEYRFVTYKWPSWLNPQSEKQRLIWAYKILFLDVIFPPSVDRIIFIDADQVVRADVKELWDMDLGGK
;
A
#
# COMPACT_ATOMS: atom_id res chain seq x y z
N MET A 1 -22.91 -1.71 4.90
CA MET A 1 -24.17 -2.10 5.58
C MET A 1 -25.40 -1.91 4.69
N VAL A 2 -25.65 -0.75 4.06
CA VAL A 2 -26.85 -0.50 3.23
C VAL A 2 -27.08 -1.53 2.09
N GLU A 3 -26.01 -2.03 1.45
CA GLU A 3 -26.16 -3.10 0.44
C GLU A 3 -26.47 -4.47 1.04
N TYR A 4 -25.89 -4.82 2.20
CA TYR A 4 -26.21 -6.05 2.93
C TYR A 4 -27.69 -6.08 3.36
N HIS A 5 -28.29 -4.93 3.70
CA HIS A 5 -29.72 -4.83 4.01
C HIS A 5 -30.64 -4.99 2.79
N ARG A 6 -30.25 -4.48 1.61
CA ARG A 6 -31.03 -4.69 0.37
C ARG A 6 -31.07 -6.17 -0.03
N SER A 7 -30.05 -6.95 0.34
CA SER A 7 -30.04 -8.41 0.18
C SER A 7 -31.20 -9.07 0.94
N PHE A 8 -31.42 -8.69 2.21
CA PHE A 8 -32.52 -9.21 3.03
C PHE A 8 -33.88 -8.93 2.39
N ALA A 9 -34.17 -7.67 2.03
CA ALA A 9 -35.45 -7.28 1.43
C ALA A 9 -35.68 -7.97 0.06
N ARG A 10 -34.63 -8.14 -0.74
CA ARG A 10 -34.69 -8.85 -2.03
C ARG A 10 -34.99 -10.34 -1.85
N VAL A 11 -34.29 -11.01 -0.93
CA VAL A 11 -34.49 -12.44 -0.70
C VAL A 11 -35.87 -12.68 -0.07
N ALA A 12 -36.30 -11.83 0.87
CA ALA A 12 -37.65 -11.86 1.41
C ALA A 12 -38.73 -11.69 0.32
N GLY A 13 -38.52 -10.79 -0.64
CA GLY A 13 -39.44 -10.57 -1.77
C GLY A 13 -39.59 -11.75 -2.75
N ARG A 14 -38.76 -12.80 -2.65
CA ARG A 14 -38.82 -14.01 -3.50
C ARG A 14 -39.77 -15.11 -3.02
N GLY A 15 -40.64 -14.82 -2.05
CA GLY A 15 -41.68 -15.76 -1.62
C GLY A 15 -42.06 -15.71 -0.13
N CYS A 16 -41.50 -14.79 0.66
CA CYS A 16 -41.87 -14.61 2.06
C CYS A 16 -43.05 -13.64 2.20
N GLN A 17 -44.00 -13.92 3.11
CA GLN A 17 -44.99 -12.93 3.53
C GLN A 17 -44.33 -11.82 4.36
N GLU A 18 -44.93 -10.62 4.38
CA GLU A 18 -44.34 -9.34 4.86
C GLU A 18 -43.92 -9.24 6.36
N GLU A 19 -43.73 -10.33 7.10
CA GLU A 19 -43.42 -10.30 8.55
C GLU A 19 -42.30 -11.26 9.01
N ALA A 20 -41.51 -11.84 8.11
CA ALA A 20 -40.41 -12.73 8.54
C ALA A 20 -39.22 -11.94 9.12
N SER A 21 -38.88 -12.18 10.40
CA SER A 21 -37.73 -11.55 11.07
C SER A 21 -36.39 -12.19 10.74
N VAL A 22 -36.41 -13.39 10.15
CA VAL A 22 -35.24 -14.16 9.72
C VAL A 22 -35.56 -14.83 8.39
N VAL A 23 -34.64 -14.72 7.44
CA VAL A 23 -34.75 -15.34 6.12
C VAL A 23 -33.59 -16.31 5.92
N VAL A 24 -33.90 -17.54 5.52
CA VAL A 24 -32.93 -18.58 5.27
C VAL A 24 -32.95 -18.92 3.78
N GLU A 25 -31.88 -18.59 3.07
CA GLU A 25 -31.68 -18.92 1.66
C GLU A 25 -30.93 -20.25 1.55
N VAL A 26 -31.46 -21.18 0.78
CA VAL A 26 -30.90 -22.52 0.62
C VAL A 26 -30.52 -22.73 -0.84
N ALA A 27 -29.23 -22.95 -1.09
CA ALA A 27 -28.66 -23.28 -2.39
C ALA A 27 -28.25 -24.76 -2.41
N GLY A 28 -29.07 -25.62 -3.00
CA GLY A 28 -28.84 -27.07 -3.06
C GLY A 28 -30.06 -27.92 -2.67
N LYS A 29 -29.85 -29.10 -2.06
CA LYS A 29 -30.96 -29.93 -1.53
C LYS A 29 -31.73 -29.19 -0.42
N GLY A 30 -33.05 -29.34 -0.38
CA GLY A 30 -33.88 -28.66 0.62
C GLY A 30 -33.61 -29.14 2.06
N LEU A 31 -33.85 -28.27 3.04
CA LEU A 31 -33.75 -28.57 4.48
C LEU A 31 -34.77 -29.63 4.92
N LYS A 32 -34.51 -30.34 6.04
CA LYS A 32 -35.50 -31.23 6.66
C LYS A 32 -36.77 -30.45 7.02
N GLY A 33 -37.92 -30.91 6.53
CA GLY A 33 -39.20 -30.22 6.77
C GLY A 33 -39.53 -30.06 8.26
N GLY A 34 -39.84 -28.83 8.69
CA GLY A 34 -40.25 -28.52 10.06
C GLY A 34 -39.12 -28.34 11.07
N CYS A 35 -37.86 -28.31 10.65
CA CYS A 35 -36.70 -28.17 11.55
C CYS A 35 -36.44 -26.72 12.01
N LEU A 36 -36.94 -25.73 11.28
CA LEU A 36 -36.80 -24.31 11.63
C LEU A 36 -37.98 -23.82 12.48
N PRO A 37 -37.75 -22.90 13.43
CA PRO A 37 -38.81 -22.34 14.27
C PRO A 37 -39.84 -21.55 13.46
N LYS A 38 -41.07 -21.45 14.00
CA LYS A 38 -42.14 -20.64 13.39
C LYS A 38 -41.72 -19.16 13.33
N GLY A 39 -41.86 -18.54 12.16
CA GLY A 39 -41.45 -17.14 11.92
C GLY A 39 -40.17 -16.98 11.07
N VAL A 40 -39.49 -18.09 10.74
CA VAL A 40 -38.38 -18.11 9.78
C VAL A 40 -38.92 -18.38 8.37
N CYS A 41 -38.60 -17.52 7.41
CA CYS A 41 -38.91 -17.79 6.01
C CYS A 41 -37.76 -18.55 5.33
N VAL A 42 -38.08 -19.55 4.51
CA VAL A 42 -37.08 -20.32 3.76
C VAL A 42 -37.27 -20.06 2.27
N VAL A 43 -36.19 -19.68 1.59
CA VAL A 43 -36.17 -19.41 0.15
C VAL A 43 -35.20 -20.38 -0.53
N THR A 44 -35.67 -21.12 -1.53
CA THR A 44 -34.84 -22.06 -2.30
C THR A 44 -34.42 -21.45 -3.63
N LYS A 45 -33.11 -21.42 -3.93
CA LYS A 45 -32.59 -20.92 -5.21
C LYS A 45 -32.50 -22.06 -6.23
N ALA A 46 -33.04 -21.87 -7.44
CA ALA A 46 -32.95 -22.83 -8.54
C ALA A 46 -31.68 -22.56 -9.36
N GLY A 47 -30.61 -23.35 -9.16
CA GLY A 47 -29.42 -23.36 -10.02
C GLY A 47 -28.07 -23.35 -9.29
N ASN A 48 -27.02 -23.83 -9.98
CA ASN A 48 -25.61 -23.87 -9.56
C ASN A 48 -24.92 -22.48 -9.48
N SER A 49 -25.65 -21.40 -9.18
CA SER A 49 -24.95 -20.15 -8.85
C SER A 49 -24.33 -20.36 -7.46
N SER A 50 -23.01 -20.31 -7.37
CA SER A 50 -22.32 -20.20 -6.08
C SER A 50 -23.04 -19.16 -5.22
N THR A 51 -23.30 -19.52 -3.97
CA THR A 51 -23.52 -18.50 -2.95
C THR A 51 -22.21 -17.74 -2.89
N GLU A 52 -22.14 -16.58 -3.53
CA GLU A 52 -20.93 -15.74 -3.56
C GLU A 52 -20.45 -15.54 -2.12
N ASP A 53 -19.21 -15.92 -1.84
CA ASP A 53 -18.57 -15.72 -0.55
C ASP A 53 -18.26 -14.22 -0.39
N PHE A 54 -18.66 -13.62 0.72
CA PHE A 54 -18.38 -12.21 1.05
C PHE A 54 -17.29 -12.17 2.14
N GLY A 55 -16.39 -11.19 2.08
CA GLY A 55 -15.25 -11.10 3.00
C GLY A 55 -15.57 -10.87 4.49
N VAL A 56 -16.84 -10.83 4.91
CA VAL A 56 -17.29 -10.55 6.29
C VAL A 56 -18.13 -11.69 6.87
N GLU A 57 -17.99 -12.91 6.34
CA GLU A 57 -18.85 -14.04 6.69
C GLU A 57 -18.28 -14.90 7.82
N VAL A 58 -19.12 -15.20 8.82
CA VAL A 58 -18.85 -16.27 9.79
C VAL A 58 -19.31 -17.59 9.17
N GLN A 59 -18.37 -18.53 9.03
CA GLN A 59 -18.58 -19.82 8.39
C GLN A 59 -18.49 -20.95 9.42
N GLU A 60 -19.55 -21.76 9.53
CA GLU A 60 -19.52 -23.03 10.27
C GLU A 60 -20.19 -24.14 9.44
N GLY A 61 -19.55 -25.31 9.36
CA GLY A 61 -20.10 -26.50 8.70
C GLY A 61 -19.07 -27.48 8.14
N ALA A 62 -19.51 -28.74 8.01
CA ALA A 62 -18.75 -29.85 7.44
C ALA A 62 -18.50 -29.69 5.93
N VAL A 63 -17.33 -30.13 5.46
CA VAL A 63 -16.95 -30.03 4.03
C VAL A 63 -16.35 -31.32 3.50
N GLY A 64 -17.15 -32.05 2.74
CA GLY A 64 -16.85 -32.39 1.35
C GLY A 64 -17.95 -31.78 0.50
N GLY A 65 -17.64 -31.13 -0.63
CA GLY A 65 -18.55 -30.29 -1.44
C GLY A 65 -20.03 -30.38 -1.03
N PRO A 66 -20.53 -29.49 -0.15
CA PRO A 66 -21.81 -29.72 0.47
C PRO A 66 -22.88 -29.68 -0.61
N SER A 67 -23.78 -30.66 -0.61
CA SER A 67 -24.93 -30.63 -1.53
C SER A 67 -25.87 -29.46 -1.26
N THR A 68 -25.61 -28.63 -0.24
CA THR A 68 -26.45 -27.54 0.25
C THR A 68 -25.65 -26.46 1.02
N THR A 69 -25.62 -25.22 0.52
CA THR A 69 -25.22 -24.03 1.29
C THR A 69 -26.45 -23.30 1.82
N VAL A 70 -26.42 -22.85 3.06
CA VAL A 70 -27.51 -22.18 3.76
C VAL A 70 -27.03 -20.80 4.20
N VAL A 71 -27.65 -19.75 3.68
CA VAL A 71 -27.37 -18.36 4.08
C VAL A 71 -28.50 -17.86 4.98
N VAL A 72 -28.17 -17.48 6.21
CA VAL A 72 -29.11 -16.98 7.21
C VAL A 72 -28.99 -15.47 7.27
N TYR A 73 -30.07 -14.77 6.93
CA TYR A 73 -30.17 -13.33 7.07
C TYR A 73 -31.01 -12.97 8.31
N GLY A 74 -30.43 -12.21 9.24
CA GLY A 74 -31.16 -11.74 10.42
C GLY A 74 -30.37 -10.78 11.31
N GLU A 75 -31.03 -10.24 12.33
CA GLU A 75 -30.40 -9.37 13.33
C GLU A 75 -29.67 -10.22 14.39
N VAL A 76 -28.43 -9.88 14.72
CA VAL A 76 -27.60 -10.63 15.68
C VAL A 76 -28.25 -10.70 17.07
N LYS A 77 -28.89 -9.59 17.50
CA LYS A 77 -29.54 -9.48 18.81
C LYS A 77 -30.91 -10.19 18.87
N SER A 78 -31.44 -10.63 17.73
CA SER A 78 -32.76 -11.26 17.69
C SER A 78 -32.68 -12.71 18.15
N LEU A 79 -33.50 -13.04 19.16
CA LEU A 79 -33.67 -14.42 19.63
C LEU A 79 -34.07 -15.36 18.49
N ALA A 80 -34.86 -14.88 17.52
CA ALA A 80 -35.28 -15.69 16.37
C ALA A 80 -34.07 -16.10 15.51
N THR A 81 -33.10 -15.19 15.31
CA THR A 81 -31.85 -15.46 14.59
C THR A 81 -31.00 -16.49 15.34
N THR A 82 -30.81 -16.31 16.64
CA THR A 82 -30.03 -17.24 17.46
C THR A 82 -30.64 -18.64 17.48
N VAL A 83 -31.97 -18.75 17.62
CA VAL A 83 -32.67 -20.05 17.60
C VAL A 83 -32.59 -20.67 16.19
N ALA A 84 -32.75 -19.88 15.13
CA ALA A 84 -32.62 -20.38 13.76
C ALA A 84 -31.20 -20.91 13.47
N LEU A 85 -30.15 -20.18 13.84
CA LEU A 85 -28.77 -20.63 13.73
C LEU A 85 -28.54 -21.91 14.52
N LYS A 86 -28.98 -21.96 15.79
CA LYS A 86 -28.84 -23.15 16.63
C LYS A 86 -29.55 -24.36 16.01
N SER A 87 -30.79 -24.22 15.56
CA SER A 87 -31.54 -25.30 14.90
C SER A 87 -30.89 -25.74 13.59
N LEU A 88 -30.27 -24.82 12.83
CA LEU A 88 -29.52 -25.15 11.62
C LEU A 88 -28.30 -26.02 11.92
N MET A 89 -27.56 -25.65 12.97
CA MET A 89 -26.35 -26.36 13.40
C MET A 89 -26.64 -27.72 14.07
N THR A 90 -27.81 -27.91 14.69
CA THR A 90 -28.10 -29.14 15.46
C THR A 90 -29.10 -30.10 14.82
N GLU A 91 -30.13 -29.61 14.13
CA GLU A 91 -31.32 -30.41 13.79
C GLU A 91 -31.61 -30.46 12.28
N CYS A 92 -31.42 -29.34 11.58
CA CYS A 92 -31.84 -29.18 10.18
C CYS A 92 -30.93 -29.86 9.16
N CYS A 93 -29.61 -29.85 9.39
CA CYS A 93 -28.63 -30.40 8.46
C CYS A 93 -27.32 -30.74 9.17
N ILE A 94 -26.78 -31.93 8.89
CA ILE A 94 -25.50 -32.40 9.46
C ILE A 94 -24.33 -32.05 8.53
N ASP A 95 -24.63 -31.70 7.27
CA ASP A 95 -23.66 -31.60 6.16
C ASP A 95 -23.95 -30.36 5.29
N CYS A 96 -24.22 -29.24 5.96
CA CYS A 96 -24.52 -27.95 5.33
C CYS A 96 -23.48 -26.92 5.73
N ARG A 97 -23.10 -26.07 4.76
CA ARG A 97 -22.36 -24.84 5.03
C ARG A 97 -23.36 -23.78 5.49
N VAL A 98 -23.23 -23.30 6.72
CA VAL A 98 -24.06 -22.20 7.24
C VAL A 98 -23.27 -20.90 7.18
N VAL A 99 -23.84 -19.91 6.50
CA VAL A 99 -23.29 -18.56 6.36
C VAL A 99 -24.26 -17.60 7.03
N PHE A 100 -23.80 -16.88 8.05
CA PHE A 100 -24.61 -15.82 8.65
C PHE A 100 -24.34 -14.47 7.98
N ARG A 101 -25.41 -13.78 7.59
CA ARG A 101 -25.38 -12.40 7.09
C ARG A 101 -26.27 -11.53 7.95
N HIS A 102 -25.72 -10.42 8.41
CA HIS A 102 -26.52 -9.45 9.15
C HIS A 102 -27.58 -8.82 8.22
N GLY A 103 -28.83 -8.80 8.68
CA GLY A 103 -29.92 -8.09 8.04
C GLY A 103 -30.85 -7.51 9.10
N ASP A 104 -30.86 -6.19 9.22
CA ASP A 104 -31.96 -5.49 9.90
C ASP A 104 -33.29 -5.89 9.24
N GLY A 105 -34.30 -6.19 10.05
CA GLY A 105 -35.64 -6.53 9.57
C GLY A 105 -36.25 -5.40 8.71
N PRO A 106 -37.53 -5.52 8.28
CA PRO A 106 -38.21 -4.53 7.44
C PRO A 106 -38.55 -3.20 8.17
N GLY A 107 -37.65 -2.69 9.03
CA GLY A 107 -37.78 -1.42 9.72
C GLY A 107 -37.51 -0.22 8.81
N ASP A 108 -38.13 0.91 9.13
CA ASP A 108 -37.99 2.17 8.41
C ASP A 108 -36.62 2.80 8.71
N PHE A 109 -35.65 2.57 7.82
CA PHE A 109 -34.26 3.06 7.93
C PHE A 109 -34.13 4.59 7.96
N THR A 110 -35.22 5.31 7.66
CA THR A 110 -35.26 6.78 7.70
C THR A 110 -35.19 7.35 9.13
N LEU A 111 -35.41 6.51 10.17
CA LEU A 111 -35.53 6.93 11.57
C LEU A 111 -34.36 6.56 12.47
N GLN A 112 -33.29 5.92 11.98
CA GLN A 112 -32.12 5.63 12.81
C GLN A 112 -31.26 6.88 13.05
N PRO A 113 -30.80 7.13 14.30
CA PRO A 113 -29.87 8.23 14.57
C PRO A 113 -28.57 7.99 13.79
N ARG A 114 -28.00 9.06 13.22
CA ARG A 114 -26.70 8.97 12.56
C ARG A 114 -25.63 8.58 13.57
N GLU A 115 -24.78 7.64 13.19
CA GLU A 115 -23.66 7.22 14.03
C GLU A 115 -22.64 8.37 14.18
N LEU A 116 -22.16 8.55 15.40
CA LEU A 116 -21.04 9.45 15.67
C LEU A 116 -19.74 8.69 15.38
N ILE A 117 -18.85 9.30 14.61
CA ILE A 117 -17.60 8.69 14.17
C ILE A 117 -16.45 9.33 14.94
N SER A 118 -15.49 8.54 15.41
CA SER A 118 -14.24 9.01 16.03
C SER A 118 -13.03 8.81 15.09
N GLY A 119 -11.85 9.26 15.49
CA GLY A 119 -10.59 9.03 14.76
C GLY A 119 -10.27 10.09 13.71
N TYR A 120 -10.74 11.33 13.92
CA TYR A 120 -10.41 12.50 13.11
C TYR A 120 -9.87 13.63 13.99
N GLY A 121 -9.12 14.55 13.39
CA GLY A 121 -8.69 15.80 14.03
C GLY A 121 -9.55 16.98 13.57
N ALA A 122 -9.74 17.96 14.45
CA ALA A 122 -10.30 19.25 14.10
C ALA A 122 -9.25 20.33 14.36
N GLY A 123 -9.04 21.20 13.38
CA GLY A 123 -8.10 22.32 13.45
C GLY A 123 -8.83 23.64 13.31
N LEU A 124 -8.48 24.62 14.15
CA LEU A 124 -8.94 26.00 14.01
C LEU A 124 -7.73 26.88 13.68
N THR A 125 -7.61 27.26 12.42
CA THR A 125 -6.41 27.92 11.89
C THR A 125 -6.59 29.42 11.77
N ILE A 126 -5.53 30.18 12.05
CA ILE A 126 -5.52 31.63 11.84
C ILE A 126 -5.25 31.91 10.36
N LYS A 127 -6.07 32.77 9.74
CA LYS A 127 -5.95 33.11 8.31
C LYS A 127 -4.67 33.92 8.04
N ASN A 128 -3.80 33.39 7.16
CA ASN A 128 -2.38 33.75 6.99
C ASN A 128 -2.03 35.23 6.69
N SER A 129 -2.96 36.09 6.26
CA SER A 129 -2.63 37.51 6.05
C SER A 129 -2.28 38.23 7.35
N GLU A 130 -2.63 37.66 8.51
CA GLU A 130 -2.47 38.28 9.83
C GLU A 130 -1.31 37.67 10.65
N TYR A 131 -0.88 36.44 10.37
CA TYR A 131 0.01 35.62 11.22
C TYR A 131 1.35 35.27 10.54
N LYS A 132 2.09 36.30 10.12
CA LYS A 132 3.51 36.20 9.73
C LYS A 132 4.37 36.85 10.82
N ALA A 133 5.53 36.26 11.12
CA ALA A 133 6.51 36.91 11.98
C ALA A 133 6.85 38.29 11.39
N SER A 134 6.82 39.33 12.21
CA SER A 134 7.21 40.66 11.75
C SER A 134 8.69 40.62 11.40
N ALA A 135 9.04 41.02 10.17
CA ALA A 135 10.43 41.31 9.83
C ALA A 135 10.98 42.38 10.80
N ASP A 136 12.30 42.42 11.00
CA ASP A 136 12.98 43.51 11.70
C ASP A 136 12.92 44.80 10.85
N GLU A 137 11.71 45.29 10.62
CA GLU A 137 11.48 46.70 10.39
C GLU A 137 11.40 47.34 11.78
N GLY A 138 12.16 48.41 11.99
CA GLY A 138 12.12 49.18 13.23
C GLY A 138 10.69 49.55 13.60
N GLU A 139 10.45 49.85 14.86
CA GLU A 139 9.15 50.21 15.47
C GLU A 139 8.43 51.44 14.85
N ASP A 140 8.77 51.84 13.62
CA ASP A 140 8.27 53.04 12.94
C ASP A 140 7.19 52.75 11.87
N ALA A 141 6.67 51.52 11.77
CA ALA A 141 5.59 51.18 10.83
C ALA A 141 4.17 51.31 11.42
N GLU A 142 3.99 51.74 12.67
CA GLU A 142 2.69 52.19 13.21
C GLU A 142 2.43 53.69 13.02
N ALA A 143 3.33 54.42 12.34
CA ALA A 143 3.20 55.86 12.08
C ALA A 143 2.98 56.22 10.60
N ALA A 144 2.60 55.29 9.74
CA ALA A 144 2.28 55.55 8.32
C ALA A 144 0.75 55.57 8.05
N GLY A 145 0.02 56.31 8.88
CA GLY A 145 -1.43 56.51 8.75
C GLY A 145 -1.85 57.95 9.08
N SER A 146 -0.98 58.93 8.86
CA SER A 146 -1.25 60.34 9.15
C SER A 146 -0.96 61.21 7.92
N ALA A 147 -1.95 61.28 7.01
CA ALA A 147 -2.17 62.47 6.18
C ALA A 147 -3.46 62.33 5.36
N HIS A 148 -4.62 62.68 5.93
CA HIS A 148 -5.75 63.27 5.19
C HIS A 148 -6.68 64.01 6.19
N GLN A 149 -6.18 65.12 6.74
CA GLN A 149 -7.06 66.14 7.33
C GLN A 149 -7.66 66.96 6.19
N GLY A 150 -8.92 66.67 5.84
CA GLY A 150 -9.63 67.42 4.79
C GLY A 150 -11.09 67.08 4.55
N THR A 151 -11.61 65.97 5.07
CA THR A 151 -13.06 65.67 5.05
C THR A 151 -13.45 65.05 6.38
N GLY A 152 -14.60 65.42 6.95
CA GLY A 152 -15.05 65.01 8.29
C GLY A 152 -15.41 63.52 8.45
N CYS A 153 -14.58 62.62 7.95
CA CYS A 153 -14.69 61.17 8.07
C CYS A 153 -13.55 60.67 8.99
N GLY A 154 -13.85 59.73 9.89
CA GLY A 154 -12.95 59.33 10.99
C GLY A 154 -11.74 58.47 10.58
N GLU A 155 -11.02 57.95 11.59
CA GLU A 155 -9.66 57.37 11.55
C GLU A 155 -9.37 56.24 10.53
N VAL A 156 -10.37 55.69 9.84
CA VAL A 156 -10.21 54.62 8.82
C VAL A 156 -10.78 55.03 7.45
N GLY A 157 -11.03 56.32 7.23
CA GLY A 157 -11.57 56.85 5.96
C GLY A 157 -13.05 56.50 5.69
N VAL A 158 -13.71 55.73 6.57
CA VAL A 158 -15.14 55.40 6.48
C VAL A 158 -15.99 56.53 7.06
N CYS A 159 -16.88 57.08 6.24
CA CYS A 159 -17.79 58.16 6.64
C CYS A 159 -19.12 57.61 7.16
N TRP A 160 -19.15 57.24 8.45
CA TRP A 160 -20.32 56.64 9.10
C TRP A 160 -21.59 57.48 9.01
N THR A 161 -21.45 58.81 9.05
CA THR A 161 -22.57 59.74 8.92
C THR A 161 -23.22 59.64 7.54
N ARG A 162 -22.43 59.68 6.45
CA ARG A 162 -22.95 59.52 5.08
C ARG A 162 -23.55 58.13 4.81
N LEU A 163 -22.98 57.07 5.39
CA LEU A 163 -23.52 55.71 5.27
C LEU A 163 -24.88 55.59 5.95
N GLN A 164 -25.02 56.14 7.16
CA GLN A 164 -26.28 56.15 7.90
C GLN A 164 -27.35 57.04 7.23
N GLU A 165 -26.94 58.12 6.57
CA GLU A 165 -27.83 58.96 5.76
C GLU A 165 -28.30 58.27 4.47
N ARG A 166 -27.44 57.44 3.85
CA ARG A 166 -27.73 56.80 2.56
C ARG A 166 -28.46 55.46 2.68
N PHE A 167 -28.29 54.77 3.80
CA PHE A 167 -28.92 53.48 4.10
C PHE A 167 -29.57 53.55 5.48
N SER A 168 -30.64 54.33 5.61
CA SER A 168 -31.30 54.58 6.90
C SER A 168 -31.91 53.33 7.53
N GLU A 169 -32.22 52.31 6.73
CA GLU A 169 -32.73 51.02 7.20
C GLU A 169 -31.65 50.07 7.76
N VAL A 170 -30.36 50.35 7.56
CA VAL A 170 -29.26 49.47 7.96
C VAL A 170 -28.66 49.93 9.29
N ASP A 171 -28.63 49.05 10.29
CA ASP A 171 -27.99 49.33 11.58
C ASP A 171 -26.47 49.11 11.51
N PHE A 172 -25.71 50.20 11.53
CA PHE A 172 -24.25 50.19 11.52
C PHE A 172 -23.59 50.05 12.90
N THR A 173 -24.34 49.84 14.00
CA THR A 173 -23.74 49.70 15.34
C THR A 173 -22.75 48.54 15.44
N ARG A 174 -23.09 47.36 14.90
CA ARG A 174 -22.19 46.19 14.87
C ARG A 174 -20.92 46.46 14.07
N ALA A 175 -21.04 47.11 12.91
CA ALA A 175 -19.88 47.49 12.08
C ALA A 175 -18.96 48.51 12.80
N LYS A 176 -19.54 49.48 13.51
CA LYS A 176 -18.80 50.46 14.33
C LYS A 176 -18.12 49.81 15.54
N ALA A 177 -18.74 48.80 16.15
CA ALA A 177 -18.17 48.06 17.27
C ALA A 177 -16.98 47.19 16.83
N ASN A 178 -17.13 46.47 15.72
CA ASN A 178 -16.06 45.63 15.14
C ASN A 178 -14.83 46.44 14.69
N LEU A 179 -15.03 47.70 14.27
CA LEU A 179 -13.92 48.59 13.91
C LEU A 179 -13.17 49.14 15.13
N LYS A 180 -13.82 49.21 16.30
CA LYS A 180 -13.22 49.74 17.55
C LYS A 180 -12.50 48.67 18.37
N SER A 181 -12.68 47.38 18.05
CA SER A 181 -12.10 46.25 18.78
C SER A 181 -10.67 45.88 18.35
N GLU A 182 -9.91 46.79 17.72
CA GLU A 182 -8.50 46.55 17.30
C GLU A 182 -7.50 46.37 18.46
N LYS A 183 -7.93 46.42 19.73
CA LYS A 183 -7.07 46.11 20.88
C LYS A 183 -6.72 44.62 20.90
N ILE A 184 -5.54 44.28 21.44
CA ILE A 184 -5.17 42.89 21.77
C ILE A 184 -6.22 42.36 22.75
N LEU A 185 -6.98 41.35 22.34
CA LEU A 185 -8.03 40.69 23.12
C LEU A 185 -7.52 39.39 23.75
N SER A 186 -6.52 38.76 23.13
CA SER A 186 -5.92 37.49 23.55
C SER A 186 -4.39 37.48 23.35
N PRO A 187 -3.64 36.61 24.07
CA PRO A 187 -2.21 36.39 23.82
C PRO A 187 -1.90 36.00 22.35
N ALA A 188 -2.81 35.28 21.70
CA ALA A 188 -2.70 34.88 20.29
C ALA A 188 -2.73 36.07 19.30
N ASP A 189 -3.13 37.26 19.75
CA ASP A 189 -3.15 38.47 18.91
C ASP A 189 -1.76 39.14 18.80
N ARG A 190 -0.80 38.80 19.68
CA ARG A 190 0.56 39.35 19.67
C ARG A 190 1.39 38.68 18.57
N LYS A 191 1.89 39.50 17.65
CA LYS A 191 2.89 39.07 16.66
C LYS A 191 4.27 39.02 17.32
N LEU A 192 4.96 37.91 17.14
CA LEU A 192 6.33 37.67 17.58
C LEU A 192 7.30 37.98 16.43
N LYS A 193 8.49 38.42 16.78
CA LYS A 193 9.61 38.60 15.85
C LYS A 193 10.27 37.24 15.56
N ALA A 194 10.94 37.14 14.41
CA ALA A 194 11.59 35.88 14.01
C ALA A 194 12.62 35.37 15.04
N TRP A 195 13.35 36.26 15.72
CA TRP A 195 14.32 35.87 16.74
C TRP A 195 13.68 35.36 18.04
N GLU A 196 12.46 35.78 18.37
CA GLU A 196 11.70 35.28 19.53
C GLU A 196 11.21 33.83 19.30
N LEU A 197 11.20 33.36 18.05
CA LEU A 197 10.79 32.01 17.66
C LEU A 197 11.98 31.05 17.50
N THR A 198 13.21 31.56 17.48
CA THR A 198 14.38 30.77 17.07
C THR A 198 14.58 29.53 17.94
N SER A 199 14.44 29.63 19.27
CA SER A 199 14.65 28.52 20.20
C SER A 199 13.35 27.91 20.75
N ILE A 200 12.21 28.09 20.05
CA ILE A 200 10.89 27.68 20.55
C ILE A 200 10.80 26.16 20.83
N GLY A 201 11.55 25.33 20.10
CA GLY A 201 11.65 23.89 20.35
C GLY A 201 12.27 23.55 21.70
N ALA A 202 13.39 24.19 22.05
CA ALA A 202 14.01 24.00 23.36
C ALA A 202 13.16 24.58 24.50
N GLN A 203 12.48 25.70 24.24
CA GLN A 203 11.53 26.30 25.18
C GLN A 203 10.33 25.40 25.46
N LEU A 204 9.83 24.68 24.45
CA LEU A 204 8.77 23.68 24.61
C LEU A 204 9.21 22.55 25.55
N LEU A 205 10.39 21.96 25.32
CA LEU A 205 10.91 20.87 26.15
C LEU A 205 11.11 21.31 27.61
N GLU A 206 11.66 22.53 27.81
CA GLU A 206 11.86 23.11 29.15
C GLU A 206 10.51 23.40 29.85
N ALA A 207 9.51 23.89 29.11
CA ALA A 207 8.19 24.17 29.66
C ALA A 207 7.43 22.89 30.05
N ALA A 208 7.63 21.81 29.31
CA ALA A 208 7.02 20.52 29.60
C ALA A 208 7.72 19.72 30.71
N ARG A 209 9.02 19.98 30.96
CA ARG A 209 9.83 19.30 32.00
C ARG A 209 9.75 17.77 31.95
N GLY A 210 9.70 17.18 30.75
CA GLY A 210 9.60 15.73 30.56
C GLY A 210 8.20 15.13 30.78
N ASP A 211 7.14 15.94 30.84
CA ASP A 211 5.75 15.47 30.85
C ASP A 211 5.12 15.55 29.44
N LEU A 212 4.85 14.39 28.83
CA LEU A 212 4.27 14.30 27.49
C LEU A 212 2.84 14.89 27.43
N ALA A 213 2.03 14.67 28.47
CA ALA A 213 0.67 15.21 28.50
C ALA A 213 0.69 16.74 28.47
N ARG A 214 1.69 17.34 29.15
CA ARG A 214 1.93 18.78 29.10
C ARG A 214 2.40 19.26 27.73
N VAL A 215 3.24 18.50 27.03
CA VAL A 215 3.61 18.80 25.63
C VAL A 215 2.35 18.85 24.77
N VAL A 216 1.51 17.80 24.81
CA VAL A 216 0.28 17.73 24.00
C VAL A 216 -0.66 18.90 24.31
N GLU A 217 -0.89 19.22 25.59
CA GLU A 217 -1.73 20.37 25.99
C GLU A 217 -1.21 21.70 25.40
N ILE A 218 0.11 21.92 25.43
CA ILE A 218 0.72 23.12 24.87
C ILE A 218 0.55 23.17 23.36
N LEU A 219 0.73 22.05 22.66
CA LEU A 219 0.64 21.97 21.20
C LEU A 219 -0.80 22.13 20.69
N GLU A 220 -1.78 21.55 21.39
CA GLU A 220 -3.21 21.68 21.06
C GLU A 220 -3.69 23.14 21.16
N ASP A 221 -3.12 23.93 22.06
CA ASP A 221 -3.41 25.37 22.26
C ASP A 221 -2.25 26.29 21.87
N PHE A 222 -1.39 25.87 20.93
CA PHE A 222 -0.14 26.55 20.62
C PHE A 222 -0.25 28.07 20.40
N PRO A 223 -1.21 28.61 19.62
CA PRO A 223 -1.32 30.07 19.44
C PRO A 223 -1.57 30.83 20.74
N ALA A 224 -2.26 30.23 21.71
CA ALA A 224 -2.50 30.83 23.01
C ALA A 224 -1.29 30.75 23.96
N ARG A 225 -0.38 29.78 23.72
CA ARG A 225 0.78 29.49 24.58
C ARG A 225 2.10 30.05 24.05
N VAL A 226 2.23 30.29 22.75
CA VAL A 226 3.50 30.64 22.09
C VAL A 226 4.18 31.89 22.67
N VAL A 227 3.41 32.88 23.12
CA VAL A 227 3.94 34.11 23.74
C VAL A 227 4.51 33.86 25.14
N GLU A 228 3.95 32.90 25.86
CA GLU A 228 4.46 32.46 27.17
C GLU A 228 5.72 31.61 26.97
N LEU A 229 5.69 30.70 25.99
CA LEU A 229 6.82 29.86 25.62
C LEU A 229 8.03 30.68 25.17
N SER A 230 7.83 31.71 24.35
CA SER A 230 8.93 32.54 23.85
C SER A 230 9.67 33.31 24.95
N GLN A 231 9.02 33.50 26.10
CA GLN A 231 9.59 34.15 27.28
C GLN A 231 10.24 33.16 28.25
N ALA A 232 10.08 31.85 28.04
CA ALA A 232 10.67 30.82 28.88
C ALA A 232 12.19 30.83 28.75
N THR A 233 12.87 30.80 29.89
CA THR A 233 14.34 30.71 29.95
C THR A 233 14.78 29.28 29.75
N VAL A 234 15.60 29.02 28.72
CA VAL A 234 16.15 27.70 28.42
C VAL A 234 17.47 27.49 29.15
N ALA A 235 17.64 26.36 29.84
CA ALA A 235 18.93 26.00 30.43
C ALA A 235 19.94 25.60 29.34
N LYS A 236 21.23 25.93 29.53
CA LYS A 236 22.29 25.72 28.51
C LYS A 236 22.39 24.28 27.97
N GLY A 237 22.02 23.27 28.76
CA GLY A 237 22.07 21.87 28.33
C GLY A 237 20.92 21.44 27.42
N VAL A 238 19.80 22.17 27.37
CA VAL A 238 18.61 21.76 26.61
C VAL A 238 18.77 22.06 25.11
N GLU A 239 19.40 23.18 24.78
CA GLU A 239 19.72 23.51 23.37
C GLU A 239 20.72 22.49 22.78
N GLU A 240 21.67 22.03 23.60
CA GLU A 240 22.61 20.96 23.23
C GLU A 240 21.88 19.64 23.01
N GLN A 241 20.93 19.27 23.87
CA GLN A 241 20.08 18.08 23.69
C GLN A 241 19.29 18.12 22.38
N VAL A 242 18.69 19.26 22.04
CA VAL A 242 17.96 19.42 20.76
C VAL A 242 18.89 19.22 19.56
N SER A 243 20.09 19.80 19.61
CA SER A 243 21.09 19.64 18.54
C SER A 243 21.60 18.20 18.43
N GLU A 244 21.84 17.52 19.56
CA GLU A 244 22.27 16.12 19.57
C GLU A 244 21.20 15.18 18.99
N VAL A 245 19.92 15.39 19.34
CA VAL A 245 18.80 14.63 18.77
C VAL A 245 18.67 14.88 17.27
N ALA A 246 18.79 16.14 16.83
CA ALA A 246 18.74 16.51 15.41
C ALA A 246 19.92 15.94 14.59
N GLN A 247 21.10 15.79 15.19
CA GLN A 247 22.29 15.22 14.52
C GLN A 247 22.31 13.68 14.55
N GLY A 248 21.78 13.06 15.61
CA GLY A 248 21.79 11.60 15.80
C GLY A 248 20.72 10.87 14.98
N LEU A 249 19.64 11.55 14.60
CA LEU A 249 18.53 10.98 13.83
C LEU A 249 18.65 11.39 12.35
N THR A 250 18.96 10.42 11.48
CA THR A 250 19.07 10.64 10.03
C THR A 250 17.72 10.92 9.35
N GLN A 251 16.60 10.55 9.99
CA GLN A 251 15.23 10.82 9.54
C GLN A 251 14.34 11.14 10.76
N SER A 252 13.82 12.37 10.84
CA SER A 252 12.74 12.75 11.78
C SER A 252 11.38 12.57 11.09
N GLY A 253 10.34 12.17 11.84
CA GLY A 253 8.97 11.97 11.32
C GLY A 253 8.59 10.52 10.98
N SER A 254 9.36 9.55 11.46
CA SER A 254 9.10 8.12 11.28
C SER A 254 8.68 7.48 12.60
N VAL A 255 7.56 6.73 12.59
CA VAL A 255 7.01 6.00 13.74
C VAL A 255 7.14 4.50 13.49
N TYR A 256 7.83 3.80 14.39
CA TYR A 256 8.09 2.37 14.26
C TYR A 256 7.23 1.61 15.25
N VAL A 257 6.50 0.61 14.77
CA VAL A 257 5.73 -0.28 15.64
C VAL A 257 6.58 -1.52 15.94
N LEU A 258 7.03 -1.67 17.17
CA LEU A 258 7.73 -2.87 17.61
C LEU A 258 6.74 -4.04 17.75
N GLY A 259 7.15 -5.20 17.26
CA GLY A 259 6.29 -6.36 17.06
C GLY A 259 5.98 -6.55 15.57
N SER A 260 5.29 -5.61 14.92
CA SER A 260 5.00 -5.68 13.48
C SER A 260 6.14 -5.18 12.59
N GLY A 261 7.09 -4.40 13.15
CA GLY A 261 8.23 -3.81 12.43
C GLY A 261 7.86 -2.86 11.29
N ASP A 262 6.61 -2.43 11.25
CA ASP A 262 6.12 -1.45 10.32
C ASP A 262 6.76 -0.09 10.60
N VAL A 263 7.15 0.60 9.53
CA VAL A 263 7.48 2.03 9.55
C VAL A 263 6.26 2.80 9.06
N ILE A 264 5.71 3.62 9.93
CA ILE A 264 4.55 4.46 9.66
C ILE A 264 5.03 5.91 9.58
N ASP A 265 4.68 6.60 8.49
CA ASP A 265 4.88 8.06 8.37
C ASP A 265 4.04 8.76 9.45
N GLU A 266 4.59 9.78 10.11
CA GLU A 266 3.90 10.56 11.14
C GLU A 266 2.50 11.04 10.73
N LYS A 267 2.26 11.30 9.43
CA LYS A 267 0.95 11.73 8.90
C LYS A 267 -0.11 10.63 8.93
N MET A 268 0.30 9.38 8.97
CA MET A 268 -0.58 8.21 9.03
C MET A 268 -0.82 7.73 10.47
N VAL A 269 -0.26 8.44 11.46
CA VAL A 269 -0.50 8.19 12.89
C VAL A 269 -1.87 8.73 13.27
N ALA A 270 -2.88 7.88 13.07
CA ALA A 270 -4.27 8.11 13.44
C ALA A 270 -4.90 6.83 14.00
N LEU A 271 -6.09 6.96 14.60
CA LEU A 271 -6.78 5.87 15.30
C LEU A 271 -6.94 4.60 14.44
N HIS A 272 -7.60 4.70 13.28
CA HIS A 272 -7.93 3.52 12.48
C HIS A 272 -6.71 2.85 11.86
N PRO A 273 -5.75 3.57 11.24
CA PRO A 273 -4.52 2.95 10.73
C PRO A 273 -3.76 2.18 11.82
N PHE A 274 -3.69 2.71 13.03
CA PHE A 274 -3.03 2.03 14.15
C PHE A 274 -3.79 0.79 14.60
N ILE A 275 -5.13 0.85 14.69
CA ILE A 275 -5.93 -0.34 15.02
C ILE A 275 -5.73 -1.43 13.96
N ASP A 276 -5.71 -1.10 12.67
CA ASP A 276 -5.45 -2.07 11.59
C ASP A 276 -4.09 -2.77 11.75
N LYS A 277 -3.09 -2.07 12.31
CA LYS A 277 -1.74 -2.62 12.58
C LYS A 277 -1.63 -3.37 13.91
N LEU A 278 -2.30 -2.89 14.95
CA LEU A 278 -2.23 -3.48 16.29
C LEU A 278 -3.17 -4.67 16.46
N LEU A 279 -4.36 -4.65 15.85
CA LEU A 279 -5.36 -5.70 16.04
C LEU A 279 -4.84 -7.11 15.74
N PRO A 280 -4.08 -7.36 14.64
CA PRO A 280 -3.48 -8.68 14.40
C PRO A 280 -2.52 -9.15 15.51
N ILE A 281 -1.81 -8.21 16.16
CA ILE A 281 -0.89 -8.49 17.27
C ILE A 281 -1.66 -8.95 18.51
N TYR A 282 -2.70 -8.20 18.90
CA TYR A 282 -3.54 -8.54 20.05
C TYR A 282 -4.27 -9.87 19.85
N LEU A 283 -4.83 -10.09 18.66
CA LEU A 283 -5.47 -11.36 18.30
C LEU A 283 -4.48 -12.52 18.36
N ALA A 284 -3.23 -12.32 17.94
CA ALA A 284 -2.22 -13.37 18.03
C ALA A 284 -1.82 -13.70 19.47
N VAL A 285 -1.74 -12.70 20.36
CA VAL A 285 -1.51 -12.95 21.80
C VAL A 285 -2.66 -13.75 22.40
N GLU A 286 -3.91 -13.41 22.08
CA GLU A 286 -5.10 -14.15 22.54
C GLU A 286 -5.11 -15.59 22.00
N GLU A 287 -4.79 -15.78 20.71
CA GLU A 287 -4.67 -17.10 20.09
C GLU A 287 -3.57 -17.95 20.75
N LEU A 288 -2.38 -17.38 21.02
CA LEU A 288 -1.27 -18.06 21.71
C LEU A 288 -1.63 -18.42 23.16
N ALA A 289 -2.31 -17.52 23.89
CA ALA A 289 -2.82 -17.83 25.22
C ALA A 289 -3.83 -18.98 25.18
N GLY A 290 -4.68 -19.02 24.14
CA GLY A 290 -5.59 -20.14 23.86
C GLY A 290 -4.90 -21.48 23.60
N LEU A 291 -3.63 -21.49 23.17
CA LEU A 291 -2.80 -22.70 23.03
C LEU A 291 -2.26 -23.23 24.37
N GLY A 292 -2.37 -22.44 25.44
CA GLY A 292 -1.93 -22.80 26.79
C GLY A 292 -0.71 -22.04 27.31
N LEU A 293 -0.24 -21.00 26.59
CA LEU A 293 0.80 -20.10 27.09
C LEU A 293 0.24 -19.08 28.09
N GLU A 294 1.07 -18.61 29.01
CA GLU A 294 0.72 -17.44 29.81
C GLU A 294 0.67 -16.19 28.91
N GLU A 295 -0.29 -15.29 29.14
CA GLU A 295 -0.46 -14.08 28.32
C GLU A 295 0.81 -13.22 28.25
N SER A 296 1.59 -13.16 29.34
CA SER A 296 2.89 -12.48 29.35
C SER A 296 3.95 -13.14 28.49
N GLU A 297 3.94 -14.47 28.41
CA GLU A 297 4.86 -15.23 27.56
C GLU A 297 4.45 -15.09 26.09
N ALA A 298 3.17 -15.20 25.79
CA ALA A 298 2.60 -14.97 24.46
C ALA A 298 2.91 -13.56 23.94
N ALA A 299 2.71 -12.53 24.76
CA ALA A 299 3.05 -11.15 24.41
C ALA A 299 4.56 -10.97 24.15
N ARG A 300 5.42 -11.58 24.97
CA ARG A 300 6.87 -11.55 24.78
C ARG A 300 7.30 -12.24 23.48
N MET A 301 6.68 -13.38 23.17
CA MET A 301 6.91 -14.09 21.91
C MET A 301 6.57 -13.17 20.74
N VAL A 302 5.33 -12.66 20.65
CA VAL A 302 4.88 -11.84 19.52
C VAL A 302 5.77 -10.61 19.30
N ARG A 303 6.20 -9.92 20.36
CA ARG A 303 7.08 -8.76 20.26
C ARG A 303 8.47 -9.09 19.68
N ASN A 304 8.98 -10.29 19.99
CA ASN A 304 10.27 -10.77 19.53
C ASN A 304 10.19 -11.54 18.20
N ALA A 305 8.98 -11.67 17.63
CA ALA A 305 8.77 -12.39 16.38
C ALA A 305 9.58 -11.75 15.25
N THR A 306 10.44 -12.55 14.62
CA THR A 306 11.17 -12.16 13.41
C THR A 306 10.73 -13.02 12.25
N ARG A 307 10.49 -12.38 11.10
CA ARG A 307 10.16 -13.11 9.87
C ARG A 307 11.38 -13.95 9.47
N LEU A 308 11.12 -15.15 8.99
CA LEU A 308 12.15 -15.95 8.38
C LEU A 308 12.63 -15.26 7.10
N PRO A 309 13.94 -15.09 6.90
CA PRO A 309 14.45 -14.47 5.68
C PRO A 309 14.07 -15.33 4.47
N THR A 310 13.66 -14.67 3.40
CA THR A 310 13.49 -15.28 2.08
C THR A 310 14.84 -15.27 1.36
N ALA A 311 15.03 -16.17 0.39
CA ALA A 311 16.22 -16.08 -0.46
C ALA A 311 16.06 -14.80 -1.28
N GLY A 312 16.83 -13.75 -0.96
CA GLY A 312 16.76 -12.49 -1.72
C GLY A 312 17.44 -12.59 -3.09
N ARG A 313 18.38 -13.53 -3.24
CA ARG A 313 19.24 -13.73 -4.42
C ARG A 313 19.59 -15.21 -4.60
N MET A 314 19.74 -15.66 -5.84
CA MET A 314 20.26 -17.00 -6.15
C MET A 314 21.77 -16.95 -6.38
N GLU A 315 22.48 -18.08 -6.33
CA GLU A 315 23.87 -18.20 -6.79
C GLU A 315 23.91 -18.30 -8.33
N TRP A 316 24.56 -17.33 -8.97
CA TRP A 316 24.60 -17.18 -10.44
C TRP A 316 25.92 -17.59 -11.09
N LYS A 317 27.00 -17.84 -10.32
CA LYS A 317 28.26 -18.30 -10.91
C LYS A 317 28.11 -19.76 -11.36
N GLY A 318 28.85 -20.12 -12.42
CA GLY A 318 28.88 -21.48 -12.94
C GLY A 318 30.00 -22.31 -12.30
N GLU A 319 29.72 -23.57 -11.97
CA GLU A 319 30.71 -24.51 -11.44
C GLU A 319 31.30 -25.39 -12.55
N GLY A 320 32.57 -25.80 -12.41
CA GLY A 320 33.17 -26.83 -13.28
C GLY A 320 33.31 -26.46 -14.77
N GLY A 321 33.29 -25.17 -15.13
CA GLY A 321 33.40 -24.71 -16.53
C GLY A 321 32.09 -24.82 -17.33
N VAL A 322 30.95 -24.99 -16.64
CA VAL A 322 29.59 -24.90 -17.17
C VAL A 322 28.96 -23.63 -16.60
N GLY A 323 28.84 -22.57 -17.40
CA GLY A 323 28.37 -21.27 -16.94
C GLY A 323 28.09 -20.28 -18.07
N PRO A 324 27.58 -19.08 -17.74
CA PRO A 324 27.16 -18.08 -18.71
C PRO A 324 28.37 -17.50 -19.47
N VAL A 325 28.14 -17.14 -20.74
CA VAL A 325 29.19 -16.67 -21.65
C VAL A 325 29.31 -15.16 -21.59
N TYR A 326 30.39 -14.65 -21.01
CA TYR A 326 30.64 -13.22 -20.86
C TYR A 326 31.14 -12.57 -22.16
N VAL A 327 30.33 -11.67 -22.72
CA VAL A 327 30.61 -10.89 -23.93
C VAL A 327 31.23 -9.53 -23.65
N TYR A 328 31.08 -9.03 -22.41
CA TYR A 328 31.65 -7.77 -21.96
C TYR A 328 32.32 -7.93 -20.60
N ASN A 329 33.43 -7.22 -20.40
CA ASN A 329 34.11 -7.14 -19.11
C ASN A 329 34.85 -5.79 -19.02
N VAL A 330 34.44 -4.94 -18.08
CA VAL A 330 35.00 -3.60 -17.86
C VAL A 330 36.53 -3.59 -17.68
N LEU A 331 37.09 -4.63 -17.05
CA LEU A 331 38.54 -4.73 -16.82
C LEU A 331 39.34 -4.82 -18.14
N LYS A 332 38.68 -5.28 -19.20
CA LYS A 332 39.27 -5.47 -20.53
C LYS A 332 38.87 -4.38 -21.53
N ASP A 333 38.03 -3.42 -21.13
CA ASP A 333 37.55 -2.35 -22.01
C ASP A 333 38.59 -1.22 -22.13
N PRO A 334 39.10 -0.90 -23.33
CA PRO A 334 40.02 0.22 -23.53
C PRO A 334 39.45 1.57 -23.10
N GLN A 335 38.13 1.77 -23.21
CA GLN A 335 37.48 3.04 -22.83
C GLN A 335 37.42 3.23 -21.31
N ALA A 336 37.38 2.15 -20.53
CA ALA A 336 37.41 2.17 -19.07
C ALA A 336 38.82 2.37 -18.49
N SER A 337 39.87 2.45 -19.33
CA SER A 337 41.26 2.64 -18.86
C SER A 337 41.50 3.94 -18.08
N ARG A 338 40.63 4.95 -18.24
CA ARG A 338 40.69 6.24 -17.54
C ARG A 338 39.93 6.25 -16.21
N TRP A 339 39.20 5.19 -15.90
CA TRP A 339 38.37 5.09 -14.71
C TRP A 339 39.22 4.72 -13.49
N SER A 340 38.79 5.18 -12.31
CA SER A 340 39.48 4.88 -11.05
C SER A 340 39.31 3.40 -10.68
N GLU A 341 40.29 2.85 -9.97
CA GLU A 341 40.23 1.54 -9.33
C GLU A 341 39.94 1.66 -7.82
N GLU A 342 39.73 2.87 -7.28
CA GLU A 342 39.42 3.10 -5.85
C GLU A 342 37.91 3.22 -5.61
N LEU A 343 37.41 2.59 -4.54
CA LEU A 343 35.99 2.63 -4.14
C LEU A 343 35.56 3.98 -3.55
N ASP A 344 36.50 4.85 -3.19
CA ASP A 344 36.23 6.18 -2.63
C ASP A 344 35.41 7.08 -3.57
N VAL A 345 35.45 6.80 -4.88
CA VAL A 345 34.61 7.47 -5.88
C VAL A 345 33.12 7.30 -5.57
N LEU A 346 32.71 6.19 -4.96
CA LEU A 346 31.31 5.94 -4.57
C LEU A 346 30.83 6.97 -3.54
N VAL A 347 31.63 7.20 -2.50
CA VAL A 347 31.31 8.17 -1.43
C VAL A 347 31.44 9.60 -1.95
N GLN A 348 32.43 9.90 -2.79
CA GLN A 348 32.57 11.22 -3.38
C GLN A 348 31.34 11.62 -4.22
N MET A 349 30.82 10.71 -5.03
CA MET A 349 29.60 10.97 -5.81
C MET A 349 28.37 11.13 -4.93
N MET A 350 28.24 10.32 -3.87
CA MET A 350 27.17 10.43 -2.88
C MET A 350 27.22 11.80 -2.17
N MET A 351 28.40 12.22 -1.69
CA MET A 351 28.61 13.50 -1.00
C MET A 351 28.42 14.72 -1.90
N MET A 352 28.72 14.60 -3.20
CA MET A 352 28.49 15.66 -4.18
C MET A 352 27.07 15.66 -4.77
N GLY A 353 26.18 14.76 -4.31
CA GLY A 353 24.82 14.63 -4.82
C GLY A 353 24.73 14.28 -6.32
N GLN A 354 25.81 13.73 -6.88
CA GLN A 354 25.85 13.34 -8.29
C GLN A 354 25.01 12.08 -8.49
N ARG A 355 23.95 12.20 -9.31
CA ARG A 355 23.12 11.06 -9.71
C ARG A 355 23.76 10.31 -10.87
N GLY A 356 23.87 8.99 -10.75
CA GLY A 356 24.41 8.12 -11.80
C GLY A 356 25.38 7.07 -11.23
N ILE A 357 25.81 6.16 -12.10
CA ILE A 357 26.70 5.06 -11.75
C ILE A 357 28.15 5.53 -11.85
N ALA A 358 28.96 5.25 -10.82
CA ALA A 358 30.35 5.69 -10.79
C ALA A 358 31.18 5.02 -11.91
N PRO A 359 32.04 5.80 -12.60
CA PRO A 359 32.99 5.25 -13.56
C PRO A 359 34.12 4.52 -12.82
N LEU A 360 33.89 3.25 -12.50
CA LEU A 360 34.80 2.40 -11.74
C LEU A 360 35.35 1.28 -12.62
N LYS A 361 36.68 1.13 -12.68
CA LYS A 361 37.34 0.05 -13.41
C LYS A 361 37.41 -1.23 -12.55
N ARG A 362 36.28 -1.60 -11.96
CA ARG A 362 36.08 -2.85 -11.21
C ARG A 362 34.77 -3.48 -11.65
N VAL A 363 34.70 -4.80 -11.54
CA VAL A 363 33.45 -5.52 -11.77
C VAL A 363 32.57 -5.34 -10.54
N VAL A 364 31.56 -4.46 -10.67
CA VAL A 364 30.56 -4.24 -9.62
C VAL A 364 29.32 -5.10 -9.86
N PHE A 365 28.95 -5.28 -11.14
CA PHE A 365 27.77 -6.05 -11.53
C PHE A 365 28.14 -7.24 -12.43
N ASP A 366 27.57 -8.39 -12.14
CA ASP A 366 27.43 -9.49 -13.09
C ASP A 366 26.00 -9.46 -13.64
N ILE A 367 25.88 -9.20 -14.95
CA ILE A 367 24.60 -9.10 -15.66
C ILE A 367 24.50 -10.24 -16.67
N ILE A 368 23.49 -11.08 -16.56
CA ILE A 368 23.29 -12.23 -17.45
C ILE A 368 21.93 -12.09 -18.12
N PHE A 369 21.91 -12.07 -19.45
CA PHE A 369 20.69 -12.01 -20.25
C PHE A 369 20.34 -13.37 -20.83
N LEU A 370 19.12 -13.81 -20.58
CA LEU A 370 18.50 -14.97 -21.20
C LEU A 370 17.45 -14.44 -22.18
N ILE A 371 17.81 -14.34 -23.47
CA ILE A 371 16.97 -13.67 -24.48
C ILE A 371 16.96 -14.44 -25.80
N ASP A 372 15.91 -14.26 -26.60
CA ASP A 372 15.92 -14.62 -28.00
C ASP A 372 16.58 -13.51 -28.83
N LEU A 373 17.68 -13.83 -29.52
CA LEU A 373 18.40 -12.86 -30.36
C LEU A 373 17.67 -12.55 -31.68
N ALA A 374 16.56 -13.21 -31.97
CA ALA A 374 15.67 -12.86 -33.08
C ALA A 374 14.53 -11.93 -32.66
N ASP A 375 14.25 -11.78 -31.37
CA ASP A 375 13.19 -10.92 -30.87
C ASP A 375 13.63 -9.45 -30.91
N ARG A 376 12.87 -8.64 -31.64
CA ARG A 376 13.18 -7.23 -31.90
C ARG A 376 13.19 -6.42 -30.61
N GLN A 377 12.20 -6.61 -29.74
CA GLN A 377 12.04 -5.86 -28.51
C GLN A 377 13.15 -6.21 -27.52
N GLN A 378 13.40 -7.51 -27.30
CA GLN A 378 14.45 -7.98 -26.40
C GLN A 378 15.84 -7.48 -26.83
N VAL A 379 16.15 -7.50 -28.13
CA VAL A 379 17.43 -7.00 -28.67
C VAL A 379 17.58 -5.49 -28.48
N LEU A 380 16.54 -4.70 -28.79
CA LEU A 380 16.63 -3.23 -28.67
C LEU A 380 16.74 -2.79 -27.20
N GLU A 381 16.01 -3.43 -26.30
CA GLU A 381 16.00 -3.08 -24.87
C GLU A 381 17.28 -3.48 -24.14
N THR A 382 17.90 -4.60 -24.52
CA THR A 382 19.12 -5.13 -23.86
C THR A 382 20.38 -4.68 -24.59
N VAL A 383 20.60 -5.19 -25.80
CA VAL A 383 21.81 -5.02 -26.61
C VAL A 383 21.98 -3.57 -27.04
N GLY A 384 20.88 -2.91 -27.40
CA GLY A 384 20.87 -1.50 -27.82
C GLY A 384 21.39 -0.55 -26.74
N LYS A 385 21.03 -0.78 -25.46
CA LYS A 385 21.41 0.10 -24.34
C LYS A 385 22.84 -0.16 -23.84
N LEU A 386 23.29 -1.42 -23.84
CA LEU A 386 24.57 -1.81 -23.23
C LEU A 386 25.81 -1.60 -24.10
N LEU A 387 25.66 -1.50 -25.42
CA LEU A 387 26.81 -1.37 -26.33
C LEU A 387 27.28 0.07 -26.56
N VAL A 388 26.60 1.05 -25.97
CA VAL A 388 26.81 2.48 -26.26
C VAL A 388 27.88 3.11 -25.36
N GLN A 389 28.03 2.68 -24.11
CA GLN A 389 28.97 3.27 -23.13
C GLN A 389 29.69 2.19 -22.30
N PRO A 390 30.92 2.45 -21.81
CA PRO A 390 31.56 1.59 -20.82
C PRO A 390 30.74 1.58 -19.52
N PHE A 391 30.71 0.44 -18.84
CA PHE A 391 29.85 0.18 -17.69
C PHE A 391 30.61 -0.68 -16.66
N PRO A 392 30.53 -0.45 -15.33
CA PRO A 392 31.30 -1.20 -14.33
C PRO A 392 30.76 -2.62 -14.08
N ALA A 393 30.66 -3.42 -15.14
CA ALA A 393 30.08 -4.77 -15.09
C ALA A 393 30.83 -5.79 -15.96
N ARG A 394 30.47 -7.06 -15.75
CA ARG A 394 30.59 -8.12 -16.73
C ARG A 394 29.20 -8.47 -17.25
N ILE A 395 29.06 -8.60 -18.57
CA ILE A 395 27.77 -8.93 -19.20
C ILE A 395 27.91 -10.25 -19.92
N ALA A 396 26.96 -11.16 -19.68
CA ALA A 396 26.83 -12.44 -20.36
C ALA A 396 25.52 -12.54 -21.14
N LEU A 397 25.55 -13.35 -22.20
CA LEU A 397 24.41 -13.64 -23.05
C LEU A 397 24.21 -15.16 -23.14
N VAL A 398 22.98 -15.60 -22.88
CA VAL A 398 22.51 -16.97 -23.10
C VAL A 398 21.38 -16.91 -24.12
N PRO A 399 21.66 -17.25 -25.40
CA PRO A 399 20.65 -17.15 -26.44
C PRO A 399 19.63 -18.30 -26.38
N SER A 400 18.36 -17.95 -26.57
CA SER A 400 17.28 -18.92 -26.78
C SER A 400 17.38 -19.57 -28.16
N THR A 401 16.91 -20.81 -28.27
CA THR A 401 16.80 -21.56 -29.53
C THR A 401 15.37 -22.04 -29.76
N THR A 402 14.37 -21.39 -29.14
CA THR A 402 12.95 -21.74 -29.25
C THR A 402 12.40 -21.47 -30.65
N THR A 403 12.79 -20.36 -31.26
CA THR A 403 12.41 -19.99 -32.64
C THR A 403 13.48 -20.45 -33.64
N GLN A 404 13.07 -20.72 -34.88
CA GLN A 404 14.02 -21.07 -35.95
C GLN A 404 15.01 -19.93 -36.25
N ALA A 405 14.53 -18.69 -36.17
CA ALA A 405 15.32 -17.48 -36.29
C ALA A 405 16.31 -17.33 -35.12
N GLY A 406 15.85 -17.50 -33.88
CA GLY A 406 16.67 -17.47 -32.68
C GLY A 406 17.75 -18.54 -32.66
N ALA A 407 17.41 -19.76 -33.08
CA ALA A 407 18.38 -20.84 -33.25
C ALA A 407 19.50 -20.46 -34.24
N ARG A 408 19.15 -19.81 -35.35
CA ARG A 408 20.12 -19.34 -36.34
C ARG A 408 21.01 -18.22 -35.79
N ALA A 409 20.45 -17.28 -35.04
CA ALA A 409 21.21 -16.24 -34.36
C ALA A 409 22.16 -16.82 -33.30
N ALA A 410 21.72 -17.83 -32.55
CA ALA A 410 22.51 -18.52 -31.54
C ALA A 410 23.71 -19.29 -32.15
N GLU A 411 23.52 -19.96 -33.29
CA GLU A 411 24.60 -20.62 -34.05
C GLU A 411 25.67 -19.61 -34.45
N CYS A 412 25.24 -18.51 -35.06
CA CYS A 412 26.11 -17.44 -35.52
C CYS A 412 26.87 -16.77 -34.37
N PHE A 413 26.19 -16.50 -33.26
CA PHE A 413 26.81 -16.03 -32.02
C PHE A 413 27.88 -17.01 -31.52
N SER A 414 27.59 -18.32 -31.56
CA SER A 414 28.54 -19.32 -31.09
C SER A 414 29.78 -19.45 -31.97
N GLU A 415 29.66 -19.36 -33.29
CA GLU A 415 30.82 -19.42 -34.20
C GLU A 415 31.76 -18.23 -33.97
N LEU A 416 31.18 -17.06 -33.70
CA LEU A 416 31.94 -15.86 -33.35
C LEU A 416 32.71 -16.00 -32.02
N TYR A 417 32.21 -16.82 -31.09
CA TYR A 417 32.82 -17.01 -29.78
C TYR A 417 33.76 -18.24 -29.70
N GLY A 418 33.48 -19.30 -30.47
CA GLY A 418 34.14 -20.62 -30.38
C GLY A 418 35.63 -20.67 -30.80
N SER A 419 36.21 -19.58 -31.31
CA SER A 419 37.60 -19.54 -31.83
C SER A 419 38.66 -19.08 -30.80
N GLY A 420 38.26 -18.69 -29.59
CA GLY A 420 39.11 -18.56 -28.40
C GLY A 420 40.18 -17.45 -28.37
N ARG A 421 40.14 -16.42 -29.23
CA ARG A 421 41.17 -15.34 -29.26
C ARG A 421 40.60 -13.95 -28.96
N LYS A 422 41.40 -13.08 -28.31
CA LYS A 422 41.10 -11.66 -28.02
C LYS A 422 40.60 -10.82 -29.22
N LYS A 423 40.84 -11.23 -30.48
CA LYS A 423 40.34 -10.54 -31.69
C LYS A 423 38.84 -10.76 -31.94
N GLU A 424 38.20 -11.69 -31.24
CA GLU A 424 36.83 -12.16 -31.51
C GLU A 424 35.75 -11.43 -30.72
N LEU A 425 36.03 -10.93 -29.51
CA LEU A 425 35.09 -10.07 -28.75
C LEU A 425 34.70 -8.79 -29.53
N LYS A 426 35.62 -8.27 -30.35
CA LYS A 426 35.34 -7.16 -31.26
C LYS A 426 34.34 -7.55 -32.35
N LYS A 427 34.41 -8.78 -32.86
CA LYS A 427 33.46 -9.31 -33.84
C LYS A 427 32.10 -9.59 -33.20
N VAL A 428 32.06 -10.11 -31.97
CA VAL A 428 30.82 -10.28 -31.20
C VAL A 428 30.13 -8.93 -31.00
N ARG A 429 30.88 -7.88 -30.64
CA ARG A 429 30.33 -6.51 -30.53
C ARG A 429 29.83 -5.98 -31.87
N GLN A 430 30.52 -6.26 -32.98
CA GLN A 430 30.08 -5.89 -34.33
C GLN A 430 28.80 -6.63 -34.74
N PHE A 431 28.70 -7.91 -34.43
CA PHE A 431 27.50 -8.73 -34.63
C PHE A 431 26.32 -8.15 -33.86
N LEU A 432 26.47 -7.89 -32.57
CA LEU A 432 25.40 -7.32 -31.76
C LEU A 432 24.99 -5.91 -32.24
N GLN A 433 25.93 -5.09 -32.70
CA GLN A 433 25.61 -3.79 -33.33
C GLN A 433 24.86 -3.93 -34.66
N ALA A 434 25.22 -4.93 -35.48
CA ALA A 434 24.52 -5.23 -36.72
C ALA A 434 23.11 -5.78 -36.45
N LEU A 435 22.95 -6.60 -35.41
CA LEU A 435 21.67 -7.13 -34.95
C LEU A 435 20.72 -6.00 -34.52
N VAL A 436 21.21 -5.03 -33.73
CA VAL A 436 20.43 -3.84 -33.34
C VAL A 436 20.00 -3.02 -34.56
N ARG A 437 20.85 -2.88 -35.58
CA ARG A 437 20.48 -2.17 -36.82
C ARG A 437 19.39 -2.90 -37.59
N ALA A 438 19.50 -4.22 -37.68
CA ALA A 438 18.52 -5.06 -38.34
C ALA A 438 17.17 -5.04 -37.59
N ALA A 439 17.20 -5.11 -36.25
CA ALA A 439 16.02 -4.96 -35.41
C ALA A 439 15.33 -3.59 -35.56
N ASN A 440 16.07 -2.50 -35.81
CA ASN A 440 15.49 -1.19 -36.08
C ASN A 440 14.86 -1.07 -37.49
N SER A 441 15.17 -1.98 -38.42
CA SER A 441 14.68 -1.94 -39.81
C SER A 441 13.52 -2.88 -40.12
N GLU A 442 13.24 -3.83 -39.22
CA GLU A 442 12.12 -4.77 -39.34
C GLU A 442 10.89 -4.22 -38.61
N GLU A 443 9.69 -4.43 -39.18
CA GLU A 443 8.41 -4.01 -38.58
C GLU A 443 7.82 -5.08 -37.65
N ASP A 444 8.10 -6.36 -37.90
CA ASP A 444 7.61 -7.49 -37.12
C ASP A 444 8.38 -7.65 -35.79
N ASP A 445 7.72 -8.23 -34.77
CA ASP A 445 8.31 -8.44 -33.44
C ASP A 445 9.43 -9.50 -33.43
N VAL A 446 9.42 -10.45 -34.37
CA VAL A 446 10.48 -11.46 -34.55
C VAL A 446 11.12 -11.28 -35.91
N MET A 447 12.44 -11.11 -35.93
CA MET A 447 13.21 -10.93 -37.16
C MET A 447 13.15 -12.18 -38.05
N SER A 448 13.09 -11.96 -39.37
CA SER A 448 13.14 -13.05 -40.35
C SER A 448 14.47 -13.79 -40.33
N VAL A 449 14.46 -15.09 -40.65
CA VAL A 449 15.68 -15.91 -40.78
C VAL A 449 16.65 -15.27 -41.79
N ASP A 450 16.14 -14.74 -42.90
CA ASP A 450 16.92 -14.07 -43.94
C ASP A 450 17.61 -12.79 -43.43
N ALA A 451 16.98 -12.04 -42.52
CA ALA A 451 17.59 -10.88 -41.90
C ALA A 451 18.76 -11.26 -40.98
N ILE A 452 18.61 -12.35 -40.23
CA ILE A 452 19.67 -12.89 -39.36
C ILE A 452 20.83 -13.44 -40.20
N GLU A 453 20.54 -14.13 -41.30
CA GLU A 453 21.59 -14.62 -42.21
C GLU A 453 22.41 -13.47 -42.81
N ARG A 454 21.76 -12.38 -43.24
CA ARG A 454 22.45 -11.16 -43.70
C ARG A 454 23.38 -10.59 -42.62
N VAL A 455 22.90 -10.47 -41.39
CA VAL A 455 23.72 -9.99 -40.24
C VAL A 455 24.93 -10.89 -40.00
N CYS A 456 24.75 -12.19 -40.14
CA CYS A 456 25.81 -13.17 -39.93
C CYS A 456 26.85 -13.15 -41.05
N GLU A 457 26.43 -13.10 -42.31
CA GLU A 457 27.32 -12.99 -43.47
C GLU A 457 28.17 -11.71 -43.42
N ASP A 458 27.55 -10.58 -43.05
CA ASP A 458 28.21 -9.28 -42.92
C ASP A 458 29.38 -9.29 -41.92
N VAL A 459 29.31 -10.13 -40.87
CA VAL A 459 30.30 -10.15 -39.78
C VAL A 459 31.28 -11.31 -39.88
N LEU A 460 30.82 -12.49 -40.32
CA LEU A 460 31.66 -13.68 -40.44
C LEU A 460 32.53 -13.67 -41.70
N LEU A 461 32.11 -12.97 -42.76
CA LEU A 461 32.79 -12.92 -44.07
C LEU A 461 32.96 -14.30 -44.75
N GLU A 462 32.28 -15.34 -44.26
CA GLU A 462 32.23 -16.70 -44.78
C GLU A 462 30.78 -17.23 -44.73
N ALA A 463 30.39 -18.07 -45.68
CA ALA A 463 29.06 -18.67 -45.71
C ALA A 463 28.93 -19.70 -44.57
N LEU A 464 27.98 -19.47 -43.66
CA LEU A 464 27.62 -20.42 -42.62
C LEU A 464 27.11 -21.74 -43.24
N PRO A 465 27.32 -22.90 -42.59
CA PRO A 465 26.70 -24.14 -43.04
C PRO A 465 25.16 -24.01 -43.13
N PRO A 466 24.51 -24.78 -44.04
CA PRO A 466 23.07 -24.71 -44.24
C PRO A 466 22.32 -25.09 -42.96
N SER A 467 21.11 -24.54 -42.82
CA SER A 467 20.24 -24.71 -41.65
C SER A 467 20.05 -26.19 -41.26
N GLY A 468 20.32 -26.51 -39.99
CA GLY A 468 20.23 -27.87 -39.44
C GLY A 468 21.53 -28.49 -38.89
N GLY A 469 22.54 -27.68 -38.59
CA GLY A 469 23.75 -28.13 -37.88
C GLY A 469 23.48 -28.41 -36.39
N GLU A 470 24.34 -29.21 -35.74
CA GLU A 470 24.26 -29.36 -34.28
C GLU A 470 24.53 -28.01 -33.59
N VAL A 471 23.58 -27.54 -32.78
CA VAL A 471 23.78 -26.38 -31.88
C VAL A 471 25.08 -26.58 -31.11
N SER A 472 25.96 -25.57 -31.19
CA SER A 472 27.30 -25.60 -30.62
C SER A 472 27.30 -25.92 -29.13
N GLN A 473 28.37 -26.58 -28.67
CA GLN A 473 28.57 -26.93 -27.25
C GLN A 473 28.50 -25.71 -26.32
N VAL A 474 28.82 -24.50 -26.79
CA VAL A 474 28.80 -23.27 -25.99
C VAL A 474 27.36 -22.87 -25.62
N VAL A 475 26.46 -22.85 -26.62
CA VAL A 475 25.04 -22.52 -26.41
C VAL A 475 24.37 -23.61 -25.56
N LYS A 476 24.64 -24.88 -25.86
CA LYS A 476 24.13 -26.02 -25.07
C LYS A 476 24.56 -25.94 -23.60
N LYS A 477 25.81 -25.54 -23.31
CA LYS A 477 26.28 -25.36 -21.92
C LYS A 477 25.59 -24.20 -21.21
N GLY A 478 25.39 -23.07 -21.89
CA GLY A 478 24.66 -21.92 -21.33
C GLY A 478 23.19 -22.24 -21.05
N GLN A 479 22.52 -22.93 -21.97
CA GLN A 479 21.14 -23.38 -21.79
C GLN A 479 21.02 -24.46 -20.71
N ALA A 480 21.98 -25.39 -20.62
CA ALA A 480 22.01 -26.39 -19.55
C ALA A 480 22.23 -25.74 -18.17
N TRP A 481 23.08 -24.70 -18.09
CA TRP A 481 23.24 -23.91 -16.87
C TRP A 481 21.94 -23.18 -16.49
N ALA A 482 21.29 -22.51 -17.44
CA ALA A 482 20.02 -21.83 -17.20
C ALA A 482 18.92 -22.79 -16.73
N ALA A 483 18.81 -23.96 -17.37
CA ALA A 483 17.86 -25.00 -17.00
C ALA A 483 18.16 -25.61 -15.62
N ALA A 484 19.42 -25.88 -15.30
CA ALA A 484 19.83 -26.37 -13.97
C ALA A 484 19.55 -25.34 -12.86
N LYS A 485 19.56 -24.04 -13.20
CA LYS A 485 19.22 -22.95 -12.30
C LYS A 485 17.73 -22.59 -12.28
N GLY A 486 16.88 -23.23 -13.07
CA GLY A 486 15.44 -22.92 -13.12
C GLY A 486 15.10 -21.57 -13.75
N LEU A 487 16.00 -20.99 -14.56
CA LEU A 487 15.79 -19.66 -15.13
C LEU A 487 14.87 -19.67 -16.36
N PRO A 488 13.79 -18.86 -16.37
CA PRO A 488 12.90 -18.77 -17.51
C PRO A 488 13.51 -17.91 -18.64
N PHE A 489 12.99 -18.09 -19.85
CA PHE A 489 13.27 -17.21 -20.99
C PHE A 489 12.00 -16.40 -21.34
N PRO A 490 12.09 -15.07 -21.54
CA PRO A 490 13.24 -14.21 -21.29
C PRO A 490 13.44 -13.90 -19.80
N SER A 491 14.68 -13.64 -19.39
CA SER A 491 14.97 -13.09 -18.05
C SER A 491 16.32 -12.37 -18.00
N VAL A 492 16.47 -11.49 -17.01
CA VAL A 492 17.74 -10.85 -16.66
C VAL A 492 18.14 -11.22 -15.23
N VAL A 493 19.42 -11.55 -15.05
CA VAL A 493 20.02 -11.77 -13.74
C VAL A 493 21.02 -10.66 -13.46
N VAL A 494 20.86 -9.94 -12.34
CA VAL A 494 21.79 -8.90 -11.86
C VAL A 494 22.24 -9.27 -10.46
N ASN A 495 23.51 -9.64 -10.28
CA ASN A 495 24.07 -10.04 -8.97
C ASN A 495 23.14 -11.00 -8.21
N GLY A 496 22.56 -11.99 -8.89
CA GLY A 496 21.68 -13.00 -8.31
C GLY A 496 20.21 -12.64 -8.18
N ARG A 497 19.80 -11.40 -8.46
CA ARG A 497 18.38 -11.03 -8.61
C ARG A 497 17.91 -11.35 -10.01
N VAL A 498 16.74 -11.97 -10.12
CA VAL A 498 16.16 -12.41 -11.40
C VAL A 498 14.90 -11.60 -11.66
N SER A 499 14.72 -11.10 -12.87
CA SER A 499 13.42 -10.57 -13.34
C SER A 499 13.12 -11.09 -14.74
N GLY A 500 11.82 -11.33 -15.01
CA GLY A 500 11.31 -11.57 -16.35
C GLY A 500 11.19 -10.28 -17.17
N ASP A 501 11.12 -9.12 -16.52
CA ASP A 501 11.13 -7.82 -17.17
C ASP A 501 12.58 -7.30 -17.30
N LEU A 502 13.01 -7.10 -18.54
CA LEU A 502 14.34 -6.58 -18.86
C LEU A 502 14.50 -5.11 -18.40
N GLY A 503 13.40 -4.39 -18.17
CA GLY A 503 13.36 -3.04 -17.62
C GLY A 503 13.80 -2.93 -16.16
N ASP A 504 13.56 -3.96 -15.35
CA ASP A 504 13.88 -3.99 -13.92
C ASP A 504 15.38 -3.95 -13.64
N MET A 505 16.21 -4.29 -14.63
CA MET A 505 17.66 -4.23 -14.53
C MET A 505 18.15 -2.88 -13.97
N ALA A 506 17.58 -1.77 -14.44
CA ALA A 506 18.00 -0.43 -14.01
C ALA A 506 17.68 -0.18 -12.53
N LEU A 507 16.55 -0.70 -12.04
CA LEU A 507 16.15 -0.64 -10.64
C LEU A 507 17.15 -1.42 -9.79
N PHE A 508 17.42 -2.69 -10.14
CA PHE A 508 18.34 -3.56 -9.40
C PHE A 508 19.75 -2.97 -9.31
N ILE A 509 20.26 -2.42 -10.42
CA ILE A 509 21.58 -1.76 -10.45
C ILE A 509 21.62 -0.56 -9.52
N ASN A 510 20.58 0.28 -9.52
CA ASN A 510 20.54 1.49 -8.68
C ASN A 510 20.48 1.14 -7.19
N GLU A 511 19.67 0.14 -6.81
CA GLU A 511 19.55 -0.34 -5.44
C GLU A 511 20.86 -0.94 -4.93
N ASP A 512 21.46 -1.86 -5.70
CA ASP A 512 22.75 -2.49 -5.37
C ASP A 512 23.87 -1.46 -5.26
N PHE A 513 23.88 -0.45 -6.14
CA PHE A 513 24.87 0.62 -6.13
C PHE A 513 24.72 1.52 -4.88
N GLY A 514 23.49 1.87 -4.50
CA GLY A 514 23.20 2.65 -3.30
C GLY A 514 23.57 1.91 -2.02
N ALA A 515 23.27 0.60 -1.96
CA ALA A 515 23.65 -0.28 -0.85
C ALA A 515 25.19 -0.35 -0.71
N LEU A 516 25.91 -0.57 -1.81
CA LEU A 516 27.37 -0.61 -1.82
C LEU A 516 27.99 0.70 -1.34
N GLY A 517 27.46 1.85 -1.80
CA GLY A 517 27.94 3.17 -1.36
C GLY A 517 27.77 3.39 0.14
N THR A 518 26.63 2.96 0.70
CA THR A 518 26.31 3.07 2.13
C THR A 518 27.19 2.15 2.98
N ALA A 519 27.38 0.90 2.54
CA ALA A 519 28.25 -0.06 3.22
C ALA A 519 29.72 0.41 3.23
N TRP A 520 30.22 0.92 2.10
CA TRP A 520 31.57 1.48 2.02
C TRP A 520 31.75 2.72 2.90
N TYR A 521 30.75 3.61 2.94
CA TYR A 521 30.75 4.77 3.84
C TYR A 521 30.85 4.35 5.31
N THR A 522 30.09 3.32 5.72
CA THR A 522 30.13 2.79 7.08
C THR A 522 31.52 2.28 7.45
N LYS A 523 32.15 1.47 6.57
CA LYS A 523 33.55 1.01 6.77
C LYS A 523 34.56 2.16 6.84
N LEU A 524 34.37 3.22 6.05
CA LEU A 524 35.23 4.42 6.13
C LEU A 524 35.09 5.14 7.47
N VAL A 525 33.87 5.25 8.01
CA VAL A 525 33.61 5.84 9.33
C VAL A 525 34.23 5.00 10.44
N GLU A 526 34.09 3.68 10.39
CA GLU A 526 34.73 2.74 11.33
C GLU A 526 36.25 2.84 11.29
N LYS A 527 36.84 2.88 10.09
CA LYS A 527 38.28 3.10 9.91
C LYS A 527 38.74 4.41 10.53
N GLN A 528 37.98 5.50 10.36
CA GLN A 528 38.28 6.78 10.99
C GLN A 528 38.13 6.76 12.52
N LYS A 529 37.21 5.97 13.07
CA LYS A 529 37.09 5.74 14.52
C LYS A 529 38.30 4.96 15.06
N LYS A 530 38.76 3.93 14.34
CA LYS A 530 40.00 3.17 14.64
C LYS A 530 41.23 4.08 14.65
N GLU A 531 41.36 4.96 13.65
CA GLU A 531 42.43 5.96 13.58
C GLU A 531 42.37 7.01 14.72
N LYS A 532 41.20 7.22 15.32
CA LYS A 532 40.98 8.07 16.49
C LYS A 532 41.10 7.35 17.84
N GLY A 533 41.33 6.03 17.85
CA GLY A 533 41.58 5.24 19.06
C GLY A 533 40.33 4.84 19.86
N GLU A 534 39.16 4.79 19.23
CA GLU A 534 37.91 4.35 19.84
C GLU A 534 37.54 2.94 19.32
N GLU A 535 37.77 1.92 20.15
CA GLU A 535 37.46 0.47 20.02
C GLU A 535 38.41 -0.45 19.21
N GLU A 536 38.55 -1.67 19.75
CA GLU A 536 39.45 -2.75 19.31
C GLU A 536 38.59 -3.94 18.83
N VAL A 537 38.44 -4.08 17.51
CA VAL A 537 37.94 -5.29 16.85
C VAL A 537 38.99 -5.71 15.81
N ASP A 538 39.42 -6.97 15.90
CA ASP A 538 40.54 -7.56 15.16
C ASP A 538 40.07 -8.05 13.78
N TRP A 539 40.63 -7.52 12.70
CA TRP A 539 40.27 -7.82 11.31
C TRP A 539 41.49 -8.22 10.45
N ASP A 540 42.65 -8.48 11.06
CA ASP A 540 43.92 -8.65 10.33
C ASP A 540 44.12 -10.05 9.69
N SER A 541 43.06 -10.81 9.40
CA SER A 541 43.18 -12.17 8.84
C SER A 541 42.76 -12.36 7.37
N GLU A 542 42.26 -11.35 6.65
CA GLU A 542 41.75 -11.55 5.27
C GLU A 542 42.18 -10.47 4.26
N GLU A 543 43.42 -9.99 4.34
CA GLU A 543 44.09 -9.39 3.17
C GLU A 543 44.79 -10.50 2.36
N ASP A 544 44.00 -11.39 1.74
CA ASP A 544 44.51 -12.23 0.64
C ASP A 544 44.44 -11.42 -0.67
N ASP A 545 45.63 -11.00 -1.12
CA ASP A 545 45.93 -10.60 -2.50
C ASP A 545 45.34 -11.64 -3.47
N ASP A 546 44.51 -11.18 -4.42
CA ASP A 546 43.91 -11.89 -5.57
C ASP A 546 42.38 -12.15 -5.52
N GLY A 547 41.66 -11.78 -4.46
CA GLY A 547 40.18 -11.86 -4.43
C GLY A 547 39.52 -10.93 -5.45
N GLU A 548 38.66 -11.46 -6.34
CA GLU A 548 37.83 -10.61 -7.20
C GLU A 548 36.96 -9.70 -6.31
N VAL A 549 36.87 -8.42 -6.64
CA VAL A 549 36.05 -7.41 -5.94
C VAL A 549 34.60 -7.85 -5.75
N THR A 550 34.11 -8.76 -6.58
CA THR A 550 32.80 -9.41 -6.40
C THR A 550 32.66 -10.15 -5.08
N ASP A 551 33.75 -10.61 -4.45
CA ASP A 551 33.74 -11.34 -3.18
C ASP A 551 33.73 -10.37 -1.97
N VAL A 552 34.42 -9.22 -2.09
CA VAL A 552 34.31 -8.10 -1.12
C VAL A 552 32.98 -7.35 -1.26
N ILE A 553 32.47 -7.18 -2.49
CA ILE A 553 31.12 -6.69 -2.77
C ILE A 553 30.08 -7.71 -2.30
N ARG A 554 30.41 -9.01 -2.36
CA ARG A 554 29.59 -10.02 -1.70
C ARG A 554 29.54 -9.71 -0.20
N GLU A 555 30.65 -9.68 0.51
CA GLU A 555 30.65 -9.39 1.96
C GLU A 555 30.03 -8.02 2.35
N LEU A 556 30.10 -7.02 1.46
CA LEU A 556 29.56 -5.68 1.72
C LEU A 556 28.07 -5.53 1.42
N ILE A 557 27.56 -6.23 0.40
CA ILE A 557 26.11 -6.25 0.07
C ILE A 557 25.40 -7.35 0.87
N PHE A 558 26.10 -8.43 1.20
CA PHE A 558 25.65 -9.56 2.00
C PHE A 558 26.29 -9.44 3.39
N PRO A 559 25.64 -8.80 4.39
CA PRO A 559 26.10 -8.92 5.77
C PRO A 559 26.31 -10.39 6.14
N GLU A 560 27.32 -10.75 6.92
CA GLU A 560 27.73 -12.14 7.20
C GLU A 560 26.56 -13.07 7.57
N LYS A 561 25.49 -12.53 8.17
CA LYS A 561 24.23 -13.26 8.48
C LYS A 561 23.35 -13.62 7.27
N SER A 562 23.64 -13.13 6.07
CA SER A 562 22.81 -13.21 4.85
C SER A 562 23.45 -14.00 3.70
N VAL A 563 24.79 -14.18 3.73
CA VAL A 563 25.53 -14.98 2.74
C VAL A 563 25.06 -16.45 2.75
N ASP A 564 24.60 -16.93 3.91
CA ASP A 564 24.00 -18.27 4.10
C ASP A 564 22.64 -18.46 3.39
N PHE A 565 22.08 -17.43 2.74
CA PHE A 565 20.73 -17.44 2.15
C PHE A 565 20.71 -17.33 0.61
N LEU A 566 21.85 -17.53 -0.06
CA LEU A 566 21.85 -17.67 -1.52
C LEU A 566 21.20 -19.00 -1.92
N SER A 567 20.09 -18.92 -2.65
CA SER A 567 19.46 -20.12 -3.20
C SER A 567 20.30 -20.71 -4.33
N SER A 568 20.39 -22.04 -4.41
CA SER A 568 21.09 -22.69 -5.53
C SER A 568 20.31 -22.59 -6.85
N VAL A 569 18.99 -22.38 -6.79
CA VAL A 569 18.06 -22.33 -7.94
C VAL A 569 17.12 -21.13 -7.87
N TYR A 570 16.57 -20.75 -9.03
CA TYR A 570 15.48 -19.78 -9.14
C TYR A 570 14.13 -20.50 -9.21
N HIS A 571 13.19 -20.06 -8.37
CA HIS A 571 11.77 -20.38 -8.47
C HIS A 571 11.00 -19.24 -7.78
N PRO A 572 9.93 -18.67 -8.37
CA PRO A 572 9.21 -17.53 -7.79
C PRO A 572 8.89 -17.69 -6.30
N ALA A 573 8.43 -18.88 -5.90
CA ALA A 573 8.20 -19.29 -4.51
C ALA A 573 9.30 -18.96 -3.48
N LEU A 574 10.58 -18.94 -3.88
CA LEU A 574 11.70 -18.71 -2.97
C LEU A 574 11.91 -17.21 -2.70
N PHE A 575 11.64 -16.38 -3.70
CA PHE A 575 11.98 -14.96 -3.77
C PHE A 575 10.78 -14.05 -3.51
N ASP A 576 9.56 -14.58 -3.55
CA ASP A 576 8.35 -13.82 -3.25
C ASP A 576 8.26 -13.54 -1.73
N ASP A 577 8.17 -12.26 -1.38
CA ASP A 577 8.13 -11.77 0.01
C ASP A 577 6.73 -11.26 0.40
N ASP A 578 5.73 -11.48 -0.46
CA ASP A 578 4.36 -11.01 -0.26
C ASP A 578 3.75 -11.56 1.04
N GLN A 579 3.22 -10.66 1.87
CA GLN A 579 2.47 -11.04 3.07
C GLN A 579 1.22 -11.87 2.74
N ALA A 580 0.79 -11.85 1.47
CA ALA A 580 -0.34 -12.62 0.98
C ALA A 580 -0.15 -14.13 1.16
N ASP A 581 1.07 -14.66 1.26
CA ASP A 581 1.32 -16.12 1.36
C ASP A 581 1.49 -16.64 2.80
N LEU A 582 1.28 -15.82 3.83
CA LEU A 582 1.27 -16.30 5.21
C LEU A 582 -0.10 -16.89 5.55
N VAL A 583 -0.12 -18.06 6.18
CA VAL A 583 -1.31 -18.86 6.49
C VAL A 583 -1.36 -19.19 7.99
N ARG A 584 -2.55 -19.06 8.58
CA ARG A 584 -2.84 -19.56 9.94
C ARG A 584 -3.47 -20.95 9.87
N LEU A 585 -2.87 -21.91 10.57
CA LEU A 585 -3.37 -23.29 10.62
C LEU A 585 -4.19 -23.56 11.89
N PRO A 586 -5.43 -24.05 11.79
CA PRO A 586 -6.27 -24.32 12.96
C PRO A 586 -5.80 -25.57 13.72
N ILE A 587 -5.37 -25.39 14.97
CA ILE A 587 -4.87 -26.48 15.83
C ILE A 587 -5.89 -27.61 16.02
N GLU A 588 -7.18 -27.28 16.14
CA GLU A 588 -8.24 -28.28 16.30
C GLU A 588 -8.33 -29.24 15.11
N ALA A 589 -8.09 -28.75 13.90
CA ALA A 589 -8.10 -29.56 12.69
C ALA A 589 -6.82 -30.39 12.60
N LEU A 590 -5.65 -29.80 12.91
CA LEU A 590 -4.38 -30.53 12.97
C LEU A 590 -4.43 -31.70 13.95
N ARG A 591 -5.06 -31.53 15.13
CA ARG A 591 -5.21 -32.61 16.13
C ARG A 591 -6.10 -33.77 15.68
N ARG A 592 -6.94 -33.57 14.66
CA ARG A 592 -7.86 -34.61 14.13
C ARG A 592 -7.29 -35.35 12.93
N VAL A 593 -6.40 -34.72 12.16
CA VAL A 593 -5.73 -35.32 11.01
C VAL A 593 -4.48 -36.09 11.46
N THR A 594 -4.09 -37.13 10.72
CA THR A 594 -2.85 -37.87 11.03
C THR A 594 -1.64 -37.02 10.68
N SER A 595 -0.91 -36.55 11.68
CA SER A 595 0.40 -35.90 11.53
C SER A 595 1.51 -36.90 11.88
N ILE A 596 2.50 -37.03 11.01
CA ILE A 596 3.60 -37.99 11.15
C ILE A 596 4.79 -37.24 11.76
N GLU A 597 5.19 -37.62 12.97
CA GLU A 597 6.35 -37.05 13.65
C GLU A 597 7.61 -37.88 13.34
N VAL A 598 8.69 -37.22 12.93
CA VAL A 598 9.98 -37.87 12.67
C VAL A 598 10.66 -38.18 14.02
N PRO A 599 10.96 -39.45 14.33
CA PRO A 599 11.46 -39.84 15.65
C PRO A 599 12.80 -39.18 16.02
N THR A 600 12.87 -38.61 17.22
CA THR A 600 14.07 -37.97 17.77
C THR A 600 14.99 -39.00 18.44
N THR A 601 16.29 -38.99 18.11
CA THR A 601 17.29 -39.93 18.65
C THR A 601 18.02 -39.41 19.91
N SER A 602 17.77 -38.17 20.35
CA SER A 602 18.35 -37.55 21.55
C SER A 602 17.27 -36.93 22.45
N GLU A 603 17.52 -36.91 23.77
CA GLU A 603 16.63 -36.36 24.82
C GLU A 603 16.56 -34.80 24.84
N GLY A 604 16.78 -34.14 23.70
CA GLY A 604 16.63 -32.68 23.57
C GLY A 604 15.41 -32.34 22.71
N PRO A 605 14.65 -31.28 23.03
CA PRO A 605 13.56 -30.83 22.17
C PRO A 605 14.15 -30.30 20.86
N ALA A 606 14.06 -31.09 19.79
CA ALA A 606 14.34 -30.60 18.44
C ALA A 606 13.26 -29.57 18.07
N ALA A 607 13.66 -28.44 17.49
CA ALA A 607 12.70 -27.40 17.11
C ALA A 607 11.67 -27.97 16.11
N PRO A 608 10.36 -27.81 16.37
CA PRO A 608 9.35 -28.43 15.54
C PRO A 608 9.21 -27.68 14.21
N LEU A 609 9.72 -28.28 13.13
CA LEU A 609 9.38 -27.89 11.77
C LEU A 609 8.10 -28.62 11.37
N HIS A 610 7.04 -27.90 11.04
CA HIS A 610 5.86 -28.49 10.44
C HIS A 610 5.78 -28.19 8.96
N VAL A 611 5.47 -29.24 8.21
CA VAL A 611 5.23 -29.17 6.79
C VAL A 611 3.87 -29.78 6.52
N LEU A 612 2.91 -28.92 6.19
CA LEU A 612 1.62 -29.33 5.63
C LEU A 612 1.74 -29.37 4.12
N VAL A 613 1.34 -30.48 3.51
CA VAL A 613 1.29 -30.65 2.06
C VAL A 613 -0.16 -30.90 1.65
N ALA A 614 -0.72 -29.95 0.91
CA ALA A 614 -2.03 -30.07 0.29
C ALA A 614 -1.87 -30.46 -1.18
N VAL A 615 -2.39 -31.63 -1.55
CA VAL A 615 -2.26 -32.20 -2.89
C VAL A 615 -3.48 -31.81 -3.74
N GLY A 616 -3.25 -30.97 -4.74
CA GLY A 616 -4.21 -30.51 -5.75
C GLY A 616 -4.55 -31.56 -6.80
N GLY A 617 -5.50 -31.20 -7.66
CA GLY A 617 -5.84 -31.97 -8.86
C GLY A 617 -6.80 -33.15 -8.67
N GLY A 618 -7.09 -33.84 -9.76
CA GLY A 618 -7.96 -35.03 -9.78
C GLY A 618 -7.25 -36.33 -9.39
N LEU A 619 -8.00 -37.44 -9.28
CA LEU A 619 -7.42 -38.77 -9.03
C LEU A 619 -6.44 -39.23 -10.13
N GLU A 620 -6.55 -38.69 -11.34
CA GLU A 620 -5.67 -38.98 -12.48
C GLU A 620 -4.30 -38.30 -12.33
N GLU A 621 -4.27 -37.05 -11.83
CA GLU A 621 -3.07 -36.24 -11.61
C GLU A 621 -2.39 -36.57 -10.27
N LEU A 622 -3.10 -37.29 -9.38
CA LEU A 622 -2.62 -37.61 -8.02
C LEU A 622 -1.23 -38.26 -8.02
N GLU A 623 -0.94 -39.22 -8.90
CA GLU A 623 0.38 -39.87 -8.92
C GLU A 623 1.51 -38.94 -9.39
N GLU A 624 1.20 -37.98 -10.26
CA GLU A 624 2.15 -36.96 -10.72
C GLU A 624 2.44 -35.95 -9.60
N ASN A 625 1.38 -35.42 -8.97
CA ASN A 625 1.49 -34.50 -7.84
C ASN A 625 2.16 -35.13 -6.60
N PHE A 626 2.03 -36.45 -6.42
CA PHE A 626 2.62 -37.14 -5.28
C PHE A 626 4.15 -37.22 -5.31
N VAL A 627 4.80 -36.93 -6.44
CA VAL A 627 6.26 -36.92 -6.57
C VAL A 627 6.90 -35.95 -5.56
N ILE A 628 6.31 -34.76 -5.39
CA ILE A 628 6.77 -33.74 -4.44
C ILE A 628 6.61 -34.24 -3.00
N VAL A 629 5.47 -34.85 -2.67
CA VAL A 629 5.19 -35.42 -1.33
C VAL A 629 6.23 -36.47 -0.95
N LYS A 630 6.52 -37.39 -1.89
CA LYS A 630 7.51 -38.44 -1.68
C LYS A 630 8.90 -37.85 -1.44
N ARG A 631 9.32 -36.87 -2.25
CA ARG A 631 10.65 -36.30 -2.11
C ARG A 631 10.81 -35.50 -0.83
N MET A 632 9.78 -34.73 -0.46
CA MET A 632 9.74 -34.01 0.82
C MET A 632 9.85 -34.97 2.02
N ALA A 633 9.15 -36.11 1.99
CA ALA A 633 9.26 -37.12 3.04
C ALA A 633 10.71 -37.66 3.18
N GLU A 634 11.43 -37.86 2.08
CA GLU A 634 12.83 -38.31 2.09
C GLU A 634 13.78 -37.23 2.67
N VAL A 635 13.56 -35.96 2.37
CA VAL A 635 14.37 -34.85 2.91
C VAL A 635 14.13 -34.68 4.42
N LEU A 636 12.88 -34.82 4.88
CA LEU A 636 12.51 -34.68 6.28
C LEU A 636 12.96 -35.84 7.18
N GLU A 637 13.21 -37.04 6.65
CA GLU A 637 13.79 -38.16 7.43
C GLU A 637 15.16 -37.79 8.03
N GLY A 638 15.90 -36.88 7.41
CA GLY A 638 17.17 -36.34 7.93
C GLY A 638 17.00 -35.31 9.06
N ARG A 639 15.76 -34.90 9.39
CA ARG A 639 15.45 -33.84 10.36
C ARG A 639 14.59 -34.39 11.52
N PRO A 640 15.21 -34.89 12.60
CA PRO A 640 14.47 -35.41 13.75
C PRO A 640 13.59 -34.32 14.39
N GLY A 641 12.36 -34.66 14.77
CA GLY A 641 11.39 -33.71 15.36
C GLY A 641 10.53 -32.93 14.36
N ALA A 642 10.70 -33.13 13.05
CA ALA A 642 9.79 -32.56 12.05
C ALA A 642 8.42 -33.25 12.07
N ILE A 643 7.36 -32.48 11.83
CA ILE A 643 5.97 -32.95 11.75
C ILE A 643 5.48 -32.81 10.31
N PHE A 644 5.12 -33.92 9.70
CA PHE A 644 4.64 -33.97 8.32
C PHE A 644 3.14 -34.28 8.27
N THR A 645 2.35 -33.38 7.67
CA THR A 645 0.90 -33.54 7.53
C THR A 645 0.53 -33.50 6.06
N VAL A 646 -0.23 -34.47 5.57
CA VAL A 646 -0.64 -34.55 4.16
C VAL A 646 -2.16 -34.55 4.07
N VAL A 647 -2.70 -33.63 3.28
CA VAL A 647 -4.13 -33.50 2.99
C VAL A 647 -4.37 -33.41 1.48
N GLY A 648 -5.55 -33.82 1.04
CA GLY A 648 -6.07 -33.56 -0.30
C GLY A 648 -6.85 -32.25 -0.35
N THR A 649 -6.95 -31.69 -1.55
CA THR A 649 -7.72 -30.47 -1.82
C THR A 649 -9.20 -30.76 -2.10
N ASN A 650 -9.51 -31.97 -2.58
CA ASN A 650 -10.88 -32.43 -2.82
C ASN A 650 -11.22 -33.70 -2.01
N PRO A 651 -12.51 -34.03 -1.83
CA PRO A 651 -12.94 -35.18 -1.01
C PRO A 651 -12.40 -36.52 -1.50
N GLU A 652 -12.34 -36.72 -2.83
CA GLU A 652 -11.89 -37.99 -3.42
C GLU A 652 -10.40 -38.26 -3.15
N VAL A 653 -9.56 -37.24 -3.34
CA VAL A 653 -8.13 -37.27 -3.04
C VAL A 653 -7.90 -37.35 -1.53
N ASN A 654 -8.65 -36.60 -0.72
CA ASN A 654 -8.58 -36.66 0.74
C ASN A 654 -8.85 -38.07 1.27
N ALA A 655 -9.97 -38.67 0.90
CA ALA A 655 -10.33 -40.02 1.31
C ALA A 655 -9.28 -41.06 0.90
N ARG A 656 -8.60 -40.84 -0.24
CA ARG A 656 -7.53 -41.70 -0.74
C ARG A 656 -6.25 -41.58 0.06
N LEU A 657 -5.83 -40.35 0.35
CA LEU A 657 -4.62 -40.04 1.11
C LEU A 657 -4.77 -40.47 2.57
N LEU A 658 -5.85 -40.06 3.22
CA LEU A 658 -6.14 -40.36 4.62
C LEU A 658 -6.36 -41.85 4.90
N GLY A 659 -6.59 -42.69 3.88
CA GLY A 659 -6.70 -44.15 4.06
C GLY A 659 -5.38 -44.92 3.89
N CYS A 660 -4.31 -44.27 3.43
CA CYS A 660 -3.08 -44.94 3.00
C CYS A 660 -1.78 -44.30 3.48
N ALA A 661 -1.79 -43.01 3.76
CA ALA A 661 -0.60 -42.20 4.02
C ALA A 661 -0.39 -41.96 5.53
N HIS A 662 -0.24 -43.03 6.31
CA HIS A 662 -0.16 -42.95 7.78
C HIS A 662 1.26 -42.99 8.36
N THR A 663 2.26 -43.36 7.55
CA THR A 663 3.67 -43.47 7.97
C THR A 663 4.59 -42.95 6.86
N LEU A 664 5.82 -42.53 7.21
CA LEU A 664 6.83 -42.12 6.23
C LEU A 664 7.11 -43.21 5.19
N GLU A 665 7.17 -44.47 5.63
CA GLU A 665 7.37 -45.61 4.72
C GLU A 665 6.18 -45.84 3.77
N ALA A 666 4.95 -45.55 4.22
CA ALA A 666 3.76 -45.60 3.38
C ALA A 666 3.73 -44.47 2.33
N LEU A 667 4.18 -43.27 2.70
CA LEU A 667 4.35 -42.14 1.78
C LEU A 667 5.38 -42.47 0.69
N ARG A 668 6.55 -43.02 1.06
CA ARG A 668 7.61 -43.35 0.08
C ARG A 668 7.18 -44.39 -0.96
N ASN A 669 6.35 -45.34 -0.54
CA ASN A 669 5.89 -46.45 -1.36
C ASN A 669 4.46 -46.25 -1.91
N PHE A 670 3.93 -45.03 -1.81
CA PHE A 670 2.58 -44.72 -2.22
C PHE A 670 2.36 -45.08 -3.69
N LYS A 671 1.25 -45.77 -3.95
CA LYS A 671 0.75 -46.06 -5.30
C LYS A 671 -0.76 -45.99 -5.24
N ASN A 672 -1.37 -45.19 -6.12
CA ASN A 672 -2.82 -45.02 -6.12
C ASN A 672 -3.51 -46.38 -6.29
N SER A 673 -2.99 -47.25 -7.15
CA SER A 673 -3.51 -48.61 -7.38
C SER A 673 -3.49 -49.56 -6.16
N LYS A 674 -2.63 -49.35 -5.16
CA LYS A 674 -2.45 -50.26 -4.02
C LYS A 674 -3.28 -49.89 -2.79
N CYS A 675 -3.87 -48.70 -2.78
CA CYS A 675 -4.83 -48.28 -1.77
C CYS A 675 -6.14 -49.06 -1.92
N SER A 676 -6.30 -50.16 -1.21
CA SER A 676 -7.51 -51.00 -1.31
C SER A 676 -8.69 -50.34 -0.60
N LYS A 677 -9.73 -49.97 -1.38
CA LYS A 677 -11.10 -49.51 -1.02
C LYS A 677 -11.20 -48.52 0.16
N MET A 678 -11.79 -47.34 -0.09
CA MET A 678 -12.24 -46.34 0.92
C MET A 678 -12.40 -46.99 2.30
N SER A 679 -11.35 -46.99 3.12
CA SER A 679 -11.54 -47.10 4.56
C SER A 679 -12.40 -45.90 4.90
N THR A 680 -13.52 -46.13 5.59
CA THR A 680 -14.38 -45.04 6.06
C THR A 680 -13.57 -44.18 7.01
N VAL A 681 -12.85 -43.19 6.47
CA VAL A 681 -12.33 -42.07 7.22
C VAL A 681 -13.55 -41.44 7.88
N GLY A 682 -13.48 -41.22 9.19
CA GLY A 682 -14.60 -40.62 9.91
C GLY A 682 -14.93 -39.25 9.32
N PRO A 683 -16.22 -38.85 9.23
CA PRO A 683 -16.61 -37.55 8.67
C PRO A 683 -15.88 -36.39 9.36
N ASP A 684 -15.65 -36.50 10.68
CA ASP A 684 -14.93 -35.50 11.48
C ASP A 684 -13.46 -35.30 11.04
N VAL A 685 -12.80 -36.32 10.50
CA VAL A 685 -11.39 -36.27 10.05
C VAL A 685 -11.31 -35.71 8.63
N GLU A 686 -12.27 -36.07 7.77
CA GLU A 686 -12.39 -35.51 6.43
C GLU A 686 -12.70 -34.02 6.49
N GLU A 687 -13.59 -33.59 7.39
CA GLU A 687 -13.89 -32.19 7.65
C GLU A 687 -12.65 -31.42 8.16
N ALA A 688 -11.88 -32.02 9.06
CA ALA A 688 -10.65 -31.42 9.56
C ALA A 688 -9.61 -31.23 8.44
N ALA A 689 -9.43 -32.23 7.57
CA ALA A 689 -8.53 -32.14 6.42
C ALA A 689 -8.96 -31.05 5.43
N ALA A 690 -10.27 -30.93 5.16
CA ALA A 690 -10.81 -29.87 4.32
C ALA A 690 -10.63 -28.48 4.95
N ARG A 691 -10.80 -28.34 6.28
CA ARG A 691 -10.54 -27.09 7.00
C ARG A 691 -9.07 -26.66 6.87
N LEU A 692 -8.13 -27.61 6.91
CA LEU A 692 -6.71 -27.34 6.66
C LEU A 692 -6.44 -26.91 5.22
N ALA A 693 -7.05 -27.57 4.23
CA ALA A 693 -6.91 -27.19 2.82
C ALA A 693 -7.45 -25.76 2.53
N ARG A 694 -8.55 -25.36 3.18
CA ARG A 694 -9.06 -23.97 3.13
C ARG A 694 -8.13 -22.97 3.75
N SER A 695 -7.68 -23.24 4.97
CA SER A 695 -6.71 -22.38 5.64
C SER A 695 -5.45 -22.21 4.79
N ALA A 696 -4.98 -23.29 4.16
CA ALA A 696 -3.86 -23.28 3.22
C ALA A 696 -4.17 -22.62 1.86
N ARG A 697 -5.42 -22.24 1.58
CA ARG A 697 -5.89 -21.71 0.29
C ARG A 697 -5.47 -22.61 -0.88
N ALA A 698 -5.78 -23.90 -0.75
CA ALA A 698 -5.41 -24.93 -1.71
C ALA A 698 -6.61 -25.54 -2.47
N GLU A 699 -7.86 -25.13 -2.18
CA GLU A 699 -9.06 -25.76 -2.76
C GLU A 699 -9.11 -25.71 -4.30
N ASP A 700 -8.64 -24.61 -4.90
CA ASP A 700 -8.63 -24.41 -6.35
C ASP A 700 -7.29 -24.78 -7.02
N SER A 701 -6.29 -25.16 -6.21
CA SER A 701 -4.94 -25.47 -6.72
C SER A 701 -4.92 -26.80 -7.47
N ARG A 702 -4.36 -26.77 -8.70
CA ARG A 702 -4.11 -27.98 -9.49
C ARG A 702 -2.80 -28.67 -9.14
N GLY A 703 -1.82 -27.92 -8.62
CA GLY A 703 -0.50 -28.40 -8.23
C GLY A 703 -0.41 -28.87 -6.77
N VAL A 704 0.75 -28.68 -6.15
CA VAL A 704 0.97 -29.02 -4.73
C VAL A 704 1.19 -27.75 -3.93
N VAL A 705 0.41 -27.56 -2.86
CA VAL A 705 0.61 -26.44 -1.93
C VAL A 705 1.36 -26.94 -0.70
N LEU A 706 2.53 -26.35 -0.46
CA LEU A 706 3.34 -26.55 0.72
C LEU A 706 3.08 -25.42 1.71
N VAL A 707 2.88 -25.75 2.98
CA VAL A 707 2.84 -24.76 4.07
C VAL A 707 3.88 -25.17 5.12
N MET A 708 4.95 -24.38 5.23
CA MET A 708 6.06 -24.63 6.16
C MET A 708 6.05 -23.57 7.26
N ASN A 709 5.72 -23.96 8.50
CA ASN A 709 5.47 -23.04 9.63
C ASN A 709 4.73 -21.75 9.22
N GLY A 710 3.63 -21.90 8.47
CA GLY A 710 2.78 -20.79 8.03
C GLY A 710 3.14 -20.13 6.71
N ARG A 711 4.31 -20.40 6.11
CA ARG A 711 4.62 -19.89 4.76
C ARG A 711 4.03 -20.81 3.70
N ARG A 712 3.06 -20.31 2.93
CA ARG A 712 2.45 -20.97 1.77
C ARG A 712 3.38 -20.89 0.57
N THR A 713 3.42 -21.96 -0.20
CA THR A 713 4.13 -22.05 -1.47
C THR A 713 3.36 -22.99 -2.38
N GLU A 714 2.92 -22.49 -3.52
CA GLU A 714 2.30 -23.32 -4.56
C GLU A 714 3.36 -23.75 -5.57
N LEU A 715 3.41 -25.05 -5.87
CA LEU A 715 4.35 -25.65 -6.79
C LEU A 715 3.58 -26.34 -7.93
N ASP A 716 3.89 -25.94 -9.16
CA ASP A 716 3.57 -26.75 -10.33
C ASP A 716 4.62 -27.86 -10.47
N VAL A 717 4.15 -29.09 -10.63
CA VAL A 717 5.03 -30.26 -10.70
C VAL A 717 5.87 -30.26 -11.97
N ALA A 718 5.34 -29.78 -13.09
CA ALA A 718 6.07 -29.73 -14.35
C ALA A 718 7.27 -28.77 -14.25
N GLU A 719 7.08 -27.64 -13.54
CA GLU A 719 8.12 -26.62 -13.33
C GLU A 719 9.11 -27.01 -12.24
N ALA A 720 8.64 -27.59 -11.13
CA ALA A 720 9.48 -27.92 -9.99
C ALA A 720 10.31 -29.20 -10.19
N LYS A 721 9.81 -30.21 -10.92
CA LYS A 721 10.48 -31.51 -11.09
C LYS A 721 11.95 -31.47 -11.54
N PRO A 722 12.40 -30.62 -12.50
CA PRO A 722 13.81 -30.58 -12.90
C PRO A 722 14.75 -30.04 -11.81
N ILE A 723 14.24 -29.23 -10.88
CA ILE A 723 15.02 -28.52 -9.85
C ILE A 723 14.59 -28.91 -8.43
N LEU A 724 13.82 -29.99 -8.28
CA LEU A 724 13.05 -30.28 -7.07
C LEU A 724 13.92 -30.41 -5.82
N ASP A 725 15.06 -31.11 -5.94
CA ASP A 725 15.96 -31.36 -4.81
C ASP A 725 16.55 -30.05 -4.27
N ASP A 726 17.15 -29.27 -5.16
CA ASP A 726 17.74 -27.97 -4.85
C ASP A 726 16.69 -26.96 -4.36
N LEU A 727 15.48 -27.01 -4.91
CA LEU A 727 14.35 -26.16 -4.51
C LEU A 727 13.89 -26.50 -3.09
N LEU A 728 13.71 -27.79 -2.77
CA LEU A 728 13.29 -28.22 -1.44
C LEU A 728 14.35 -27.92 -0.39
N ASP A 729 15.63 -28.12 -0.70
CA ASP A 729 16.72 -27.77 0.19
C ASP A 729 16.74 -26.25 0.44
N SER A 730 16.65 -25.43 -0.61
CA SER A 730 16.60 -23.96 -0.50
C SER A 730 15.39 -23.46 0.28
N LEU A 731 14.23 -24.10 0.14
CA LEU A 731 13.01 -23.79 0.92
C LEU A 731 13.18 -24.11 2.42
N LEU A 732 14.00 -25.11 2.75
CA LEU A 732 14.21 -25.60 4.10
C LEU A 732 15.43 -24.99 4.81
N THR A 733 16.33 -24.31 4.09
CA THR A 733 17.51 -23.61 4.62
C THR A 733 17.15 -22.56 5.67
N PRO A 734 16.14 -21.69 5.46
CA PRO A 734 15.82 -20.65 6.46
C PRO A 734 15.38 -21.21 7.80
N PHE A 735 14.74 -22.37 7.78
CA PHE A 735 14.31 -23.05 8.99
C PHE A 735 15.46 -23.74 9.73
N ALA A 736 16.62 -23.99 9.12
CA ALA A 736 17.75 -24.64 9.80
C ALA A 736 18.58 -23.65 10.64
N VAL A 737 18.74 -22.40 10.19
CA VAL A 737 19.67 -21.42 10.78
C VAL A 737 19.07 -20.69 12.00
N LYS A 738 17.80 -20.26 11.94
CA LYS A 738 17.13 -19.52 13.04
C LYS A 738 16.53 -20.40 14.15
N GLN A 739 16.50 -21.73 13.98
CA GLN A 739 15.92 -22.65 14.97
C GLN A 739 16.62 -22.60 16.34
N ASN A 740 17.89 -22.21 16.42
CA ASN A 740 18.61 -22.09 17.69
C ASN A 740 18.10 -20.96 18.59
N VAL A 741 17.42 -19.93 18.04
CA VAL A 741 16.90 -18.78 18.81
C VAL A 741 15.47 -19.04 19.32
N GLN A 742 14.66 -19.76 18.55
CA GLN A 742 13.24 -20.01 18.88
C GLN A 742 13.00 -21.21 19.83
N GLN A 743 14.00 -22.08 20.05
CA GLN A 743 13.88 -23.28 20.90
C GLN A 743 13.52 -22.97 22.37
N GLY A 744 13.85 -21.79 22.88
CA GLY A 744 13.53 -21.37 24.26
C GLY A 744 12.14 -20.75 24.44
N GLU A 745 11.40 -20.49 23.35
CA GLU A 745 10.17 -19.69 23.40
C GLU A 745 8.88 -20.55 23.48
N CYS A 746 8.91 -21.81 23.05
CA CYS A 746 7.77 -22.72 23.10
C CYS A 746 7.69 -23.60 24.38
N CYS A 747 8.47 -23.31 25.42
CA CYS A 747 8.51 -24.15 26.62
C CYS A 747 7.11 -24.29 27.25
N GLY A 748 6.60 -25.52 27.36
CA GLY A 748 5.28 -25.82 27.96
C GLY A 748 4.17 -26.17 26.95
N LEU A 749 4.39 -25.96 25.65
CA LEU A 749 3.49 -26.40 24.59
C LEU A 749 3.80 -27.82 24.11
N ASP A 750 2.79 -28.53 23.61
CA ASP A 750 3.00 -29.76 22.82
C ASP A 750 3.62 -29.43 21.44
N SER A 751 4.20 -30.42 20.75
CA SER A 751 4.95 -30.20 19.50
C SER A 751 4.09 -29.57 18.40
N LEU A 752 2.81 -29.92 18.33
CA LEU A 752 1.85 -29.39 17.38
C LEU A 752 1.41 -27.96 17.72
N ALA A 753 1.20 -27.67 19.00
CA ALA A 753 0.86 -26.33 19.49
C ALA A 753 2.02 -25.36 19.32
N CYS A 754 3.27 -25.81 19.56
CA CYS A 754 4.45 -25.00 19.26
C CYS A 754 4.56 -24.68 17.77
N THR A 755 4.29 -25.65 16.88
CA THR A 755 4.21 -25.38 15.45
C THR A 755 3.20 -24.29 15.10
N VAL A 756 1.98 -24.38 15.63
CA VAL A 756 0.92 -23.41 15.34
C VAL A 756 1.32 -22.04 15.87
N ALA A 757 1.95 -21.99 17.05
CA ALA A 757 2.52 -20.77 17.60
C ALA A 757 3.59 -20.17 16.66
N LEU A 758 4.54 -20.96 16.17
CA LEU A 758 5.56 -20.51 15.21
C LEU A 758 4.95 -20.01 13.90
N SER A 759 3.92 -20.69 13.38
CA SER A 759 3.17 -20.26 12.20
C SER A 759 2.49 -18.92 12.41
N LEU A 760 1.80 -18.75 13.54
CA LEU A 760 1.13 -17.51 13.92
C LEU A 760 2.13 -16.36 14.08
N MET A 761 3.28 -16.65 14.69
CA MET A 761 4.39 -15.71 14.82
C MET A 761 4.89 -15.22 13.47
N GLN A 762 5.05 -16.09 12.47
CA GLN A 762 5.40 -15.66 11.11
C GLN A 762 4.35 -14.73 10.49
N THR A 763 3.06 -14.89 10.82
CA THR A 763 1.98 -14.02 10.30
C THR A 763 1.95 -12.62 10.90
N VAL A 764 2.52 -12.45 12.09
CA VAL A 764 2.54 -11.17 12.82
C VAL A 764 3.94 -10.54 12.85
N ALA A 765 4.97 -11.36 12.59
CA ALA A 765 6.35 -10.93 12.61
C ALA A 765 6.63 -9.85 11.58
N ALA A 766 7.42 -8.88 12.03
CA ALA A 766 8.08 -7.91 11.19
C ALA A 766 8.93 -8.53 10.09
N VAL A 767 8.85 -7.96 8.88
CA VAL A 767 9.95 -8.04 7.91
C VAL A 767 11.18 -7.45 8.60
N GLU A 768 12.30 -8.18 8.60
CA GLU A 768 13.55 -7.64 9.13
C GLU A 768 13.90 -6.37 8.35
N ASN A 769 13.82 -5.24 9.04
CA ASN A 769 14.20 -3.96 8.49
C ASN A 769 15.58 -3.60 9.05
N PRO A 770 16.67 -3.62 8.27
CA PRO A 770 18.00 -3.25 8.77
C PRO A 770 18.07 -1.79 9.27
N HIS A 771 17.14 -0.91 8.84
CA HIS A 771 16.99 0.41 9.43
C HIS A 771 16.50 0.39 10.89
N ARG A 772 15.86 -0.71 11.32
CA ARG A 772 15.38 -0.87 12.71
C ARG A 772 16.53 -0.93 13.70
N GLU A 773 17.53 -1.78 13.49
CA GLU A 773 18.67 -1.92 14.42
C GLU A 773 19.49 -0.63 14.51
N MET A 774 19.84 -0.06 13.35
CA MET A 774 20.60 1.20 13.28
C MET A 774 19.86 2.36 13.98
N MET A 775 18.53 2.40 13.85
CA MET A 775 17.73 3.45 14.48
C MET A 775 17.41 3.15 15.95
N GLU A 776 17.19 1.90 16.35
CA GLU A 776 17.07 1.52 17.77
C GLU A 776 18.32 1.92 18.54
N GLU A 777 19.51 1.66 17.99
CA GLU A 777 20.78 2.09 18.58
C GLU A 777 20.92 3.62 18.60
N GLY A 778 20.50 4.29 17.52
CA GLY A 778 20.46 5.76 17.45
C GLY A 778 19.49 6.39 18.45
N LEU A 779 18.33 5.76 18.65
CA LEU A 779 17.28 6.18 19.59
C LEU A 779 17.72 5.93 21.02
N GLU A 780 18.33 4.79 21.34
CA GLU A 780 18.89 4.53 22.67
C GLU A 780 19.96 5.57 23.04
N LYS A 781 20.87 5.88 22.11
CA LYS A 781 21.84 6.98 22.29
C LYS A 781 21.15 8.33 22.49
N ALA A 782 20.06 8.59 21.77
CA ALA A 782 19.28 9.81 21.95
C ALA A 782 18.57 9.86 23.31
N PHE A 783 18.04 8.73 23.81
CA PHE A 783 17.43 8.63 25.14
C PHE A 783 18.45 8.87 26.27
N GLU A 784 19.66 8.33 26.14
CA GLU A 784 20.72 8.55 27.14
C GLU A 784 21.19 10.00 27.18
N LYS A 785 21.30 10.64 26.02
CA LYS A 785 21.87 11.98 25.88
C LYS A 785 20.84 13.11 26.06
N ALA A 786 19.58 12.88 25.69
CA ALA A 786 18.51 13.89 25.69
C ALA A 786 17.31 13.49 26.57
N PRO A 787 17.47 13.49 27.92
CA PRO A 787 16.43 13.04 28.84
C PRO A 787 15.17 13.90 28.86
N LEU A 788 15.22 15.16 28.40
CA LEU A 788 14.03 16.02 28.29
C LEU A 788 13.27 15.83 26.98
N ALA A 789 13.93 15.25 25.96
CA ALA A 789 13.33 14.93 24.67
C ALA A 789 12.80 13.50 24.63
N GLY A 790 13.31 12.60 25.47
CA GLY A 790 12.91 11.20 25.58
C GLY A 790 11.74 10.98 26.54
N PHE A 791 10.70 10.28 26.07
CA PHE A 791 9.52 9.89 26.85
C PHE A 791 9.33 8.38 26.81
N ASN A 792 9.09 7.78 27.97
CA ASN A 792 8.77 6.36 28.08
C ASN A 792 7.37 6.20 28.70
N LEU A 793 6.41 5.84 27.87
CA LEU A 793 5.04 5.50 28.25
C LEU A 793 4.98 4.00 28.56
N ALA A 794 4.99 3.69 29.85
CA ALA A 794 4.86 2.31 30.31
C ALA A 794 3.47 1.74 29.97
N ALA A 795 3.45 0.52 29.46
CA ALA A 795 2.21 -0.21 29.22
C ALA A 795 1.46 -0.50 30.53
N ARG A 796 0.14 -0.44 30.50
CA ARG A 796 -0.71 -0.94 31.59
C ARG A 796 -0.85 -2.45 31.47
N GLY A 797 -0.49 -3.21 32.50
CA GLY A 797 -0.51 -4.68 32.43
C GLY A 797 0.69 -5.25 31.67
N HIS A 798 0.51 -6.39 30.99
CA HIS A 798 1.55 -7.01 30.19
C HIS A 798 1.73 -6.28 28.86
N MET A 799 2.96 -5.89 28.53
CA MET A 799 3.24 -5.19 27.28
C MET A 799 3.06 -6.13 26.09
N VAL A 800 2.00 -5.89 25.31
CA VAL A 800 1.62 -6.60 24.08
C VAL A 800 2.25 -5.94 22.86
N ALA A 801 2.18 -4.62 22.77
CA ALA A 801 2.72 -3.84 21.68
C ALA A 801 3.49 -2.63 22.21
N GLU A 802 4.59 -2.30 21.56
CA GLU A 802 5.40 -1.12 21.87
C GLU A 802 5.65 -0.32 20.60
N ILE A 803 5.59 1.00 20.69
CA ILE A 803 5.93 1.88 19.56
C ILE A 803 7.18 2.66 19.90
N VAL A 804 8.12 2.75 18.97
CA VAL A 804 9.27 3.65 19.08
C VAL A 804 9.16 4.70 18.00
N ALA A 805 9.10 5.97 18.40
CA ALA A 805 8.86 7.06 17.46
C ALA A 805 9.87 8.19 17.63
N SER A 806 10.29 8.76 16.51
CA SER A 806 10.93 10.07 16.45
C SER A 806 9.98 11.05 15.78
N VAL A 807 9.55 12.07 16.52
CA VAL A 807 8.51 13.00 16.04
C VAL A 807 8.95 14.44 16.26
N ASP A 808 8.81 15.29 15.25
CA ASP A 808 8.91 16.74 15.45
C ASP A 808 7.59 17.25 16.05
N PRO A 809 7.56 17.67 17.33
CA PRO A 809 6.32 18.11 17.98
C PRO A 809 5.73 19.39 17.36
N LEU A 810 6.52 20.16 16.61
CA LEU A 810 6.15 21.47 16.08
C LEU A 810 5.68 21.41 14.61
N THR A 811 5.28 20.23 14.12
CA THR A 811 4.57 20.05 12.84
C THR A 811 3.11 19.66 13.09
N ASP A 812 2.22 19.92 12.12
CA ASP A 812 0.81 19.52 12.24
C ASP A 812 0.67 18.00 12.36
N ALA A 813 1.45 17.25 11.58
CA ALA A 813 1.49 15.79 11.65
C ALA A 813 2.03 15.29 12.99
N GLY A 814 3.14 15.86 13.47
CA GLY A 814 3.74 15.45 14.74
C GLY A 814 2.86 15.75 15.95
N ARG A 815 2.22 16.93 16.01
CA ARG A 815 1.22 17.23 17.05
C ARG A 815 0.07 16.22 17.06
N SER A 816 -0.49 15.93 15.88
CA SER A 816 -1.60 14.97 15.73
C SER A 816 -1.17 13.56 16.14
N ALA A 817 0.04 13.15 15.76
CA ALA A 817 0.64 11.88 16.14
C ALA A 817 0.82 11.74 17.66
N LEU A 818 1.39 12.75 18.33
CA LEU A 818 1.60 12.76 19.77
C LEU A 818 0.28 12.72 20.56
N SER A 819 -0.72 13.49 20.13
CA SER A 819 -2.07 13.48 20.73
C SER A 819 -2.71 12.09 20.58
N THR A 820 -2.60 11.47 19.39
CA THR A 820 -3.09 10.11 19.13
C THR A 820 -2.41 9.07 20.01
N ILE A 821 -1.06 9.05 20.07
CA ILE A 821 -0.29 8.10 20.87
C ILE A 821 -0.62 8.25 22.36
N SER A 822 -0.74 9.48 22.85
CA SER A 822 -1.12 9.77 24.24
C SER A 822 -2.51 9.21 24.58
N HIS A 823 -3.51 9.45 23.73
CA HIS A 823 -4.86 8.90 23.93
C HIS A 823 -4.89 7.37 23.86
N MET A 824 -4.15 6.76 22.93
CA MET A 824 -4.09 5.30 22.81
C MET A 824 -3.43 4.64 24.03
N SER A 825 -2.35 5.22 24.55
CA SER A 825 -1.69 4.72 25.77
C SER A 825 -2.60 4.81 27.00
N ALA A 826 -3.46 5.83 27.06
CA ALA A 826 -4.46 5.95 28.13
C ALA A 826 -5.66 5.01 27.95
N ALA A 827 -5.96 4.58 26.72
CA ALA A 827 -7.16 3.81 26.38
C ALA A 827 -6.91 2.29 26.29
N LEU A 828 -5.78 1.85 25.75
CA LEU A 828 -5.45 0.44 25.53
C LEU A 828 -4.63 -0.14 26.69
N ASP A 829 -4.94 -1.35 27.10
CA ASP A 829 -4.08 -2.13 28.01
C ASP A 829 -3.02 -2.87 27.18
N GLY A 830 -1.82 -2.99 27.72
CA GLY A 830 -0.68 -3.63 27.05
C GLY A 830 0.01 -2.80 25.96
N PHE A 831 -0.41 -1.56 25.71
CA PHE A 831 0.23 -0.64 24.78
C PHE A 831 1.28 0.25 25.47
N GLY A 832 2.55 0.13 25.06
CA GLY A 832 3.66 1.00 25.49
C GLY A 832 4.18 1.87 24.36
N ALA A 833 4.88 2.96 24.69
CA ALA A 833 5.55 3.77 23.69
C ALA A 833 6.85 4.41 24.21
N ARG A 834 7.89 4.42 23.38
CA ARG A 834 9.13 5.18 23.56
C ARG A 834 9.21 6.26 22.50
N LEU A 835 9.14 7.52 22.92
CA LEU A 835 9.10 8.66 22.01
C LEU A 835 10.33 9.53 22.20
N VAL A 836 10.94 9.96 21.11
CA VAL A 836 11.97 11.00 21.10
C VAL A 836 11.40 12.20 20.35
N LEU A 837 11.29 13.33 21.03
CA LEU A 837 10.88 14.58 20.41
C LEU A 837 12.08 15.23 19.72
N ALA A 838 11.97 15.44 18.42
CA ALA A 838 13.05 15.97 17.57
C ALA A 838 12.64 17.31 16.93
N PRO A 839 12.49 18.40 17.71
CA PRO A 839 12.22 19.72 17.15
C PRO A 839 13.42 20.24 16.36
N GLN A 840 13.17 21.12 15.38
CA GLN A 840 14.23 21.80 14.64
C GLN A 840 15.03 22.74 15.56
N GLU A 841 16.31 22.92 15.25
CA GLU A 841 17.18 23.81 16.03
C GLU A 841 16.73 25.27 15.96
N LYS A 842 16.17 25.71 14.82
CA LYS A 842 15.83 27.11 14.55
C LYS A 842 14.56 27.25 13.74
N TYR A 843 13.65 28.10 14.23
CA TYR A 843 12.44 28.49 13.50
C TYR A 843 12.48 29.97 13.11
N SER A 844 12.12 30.29 11.87
CA SER A 844 12.00 31.65 11.34
C SER A 844 10.55 32.15 11.24
N GLU A 845 9.61 31.21 11.17
CA GLU A 845 8.16 31.46 11.10
C GLU A 845 7.46 30.67 12.21
N TYR A 846 6.20 31.00 12.47
CA TYR A 846 5.38 30.24 13.41
C TYR A 846 5.23 28.79 12.94
N PRO A 847 5.68 27.80 13.72
CA PRO A 847 5.62 26.41 13.32
C PRO A 847 4.18 25.90 13.21
N LEU A 848 3.34 26.26 14.19
CA LEU A 848 1.91 25.92 14.21
C LEU A 848 1.07 27.20 14.18
N LYS A 849 0.03 27.19 13.33
CA LYS A 849 -0.80 28.37 13.02
C LYS A 849 -2.22 28.33 13.58
N GLY A 850 -2.55 27.32 14.37
CA GLY A 850 -3.90 27.08 14.83
C GLY A 850 -4.00 26.17 16.05
N TRP A 851 -5.20 26.13 16.62
CA TRP A 851 -5.61 25.19 17.65
C TRP A 851 -5.95 23.84 17.02
N HIS A 852 -5.79 22.76 17.78
CA HIS A 852 -6.08 21.41 17.32
C HIS A 852 -6.69 20.57 18.43
N ARG A 853 -7.59 19.66 18.06
CA ARG A 853 -8.16 18.65 18.94
C ARG A 853 -8.28 17.34 18.19
N THR A 854 -7.74 16.27 18.77
CA THR A 854 -7.95 14.91 18.29
C THR A 854 -9.23 14.35 18.88
N VAL A 855 -10.17 13.92 18.03
CA VAL A 855 -11.44 13.32 18.47
C VAL A 855 -11.29 11.81 18.53
N MET A 856 -11.11 11.29 19.75
CA MET A 856 -10.98 9.85 19.99
C MET A 856 -11.92 9.42 21.11
N ALA A 857 -13.01 8.73 20.74
CA ALA A 857 -13.93 8.13 21.69
C ALA A 857 -13.58 6.65 21.88
N MET A 858 -12.77 6.34 22.90
CA MET A 858 -12.40 4.96 23.26
C MET A 858 -12.97 4.65 24.65
N GLY A 859 -14.16 4.05 24.72
CA GLY A 859 -14.80 3.64 25.99
C GLY A 859 -16.33 3.57 25.94
N VAL A 860 -16.94 2.74 26.80
CA VAL A 860 -18.36 2.33 26.74
C VAL A 860 -19.33 3.25 27.53
N ALA A 861 -18.84 4.32 28.19
CA ALA A 861 -19.66 5.01 29.22
C ALA A 861 -20.18 6.43 28.87
N GLU A 862 -19.54 7.24 28.00
CA GLU A 862 -20.02 8.59 27.61
C GLU A 862 -19.71 8.92 26.13
N GLU A 863 -20.24 8.11 25.21
CA GLU A 863 -19.91 8.10 23.77
C GLU A 863 -20.20 9.44 23.03
N ALA A 864 -21.19 10.22 23.46
CA ALA A 864 -21.60 11.43 22.72
C ALA A 864 -20.74 12.68 22.99
N ALA A 865 -20.16 12.79 24.19
CA ALA A 865 -19.32 13.93 24.56
C ALA A 865 -17.87 13.74 24.09
N ALA A 866 -17.38 12.50 24.04
CA ALA A 866 -16.04 12.17 23.57
C ALA A 866 -15.88 12.20 22.04
N ALA A 867 -16.99 12.15 21.29
CA ALA A 867 -17.00 12.15 19.83
C ALA A 867 -17.14 13.55 19.19
N ARG A 868 -16.77 14.62 19.92
CA ARG A 868 -16.80 16.01 19.41
C ARG A 868 -15.51 16.75 19.73
N ALA A 869 -15.12 17.69 18.88
CA ALA A 869 -14.05 18.63 19.15
C ALA A 869 -14.62 19.90 19.79
N GLU A 870 -14.07 20.32 20.93
CA GLU A 870 -14.49 21.53 21.65
C GLU A 870 -13.29 22.46 21.86
N PHE A 871 -13.43 23.72 21.42
CA PHE A 871 -12.39 24.75 21.54
C PHE A 871 -12.84 25.83 22.51
N ASN A 872 -12.17 25.93 23.65
CA ASN A 872 -12.44 26.95 24.65
C ASN A 872 -11.53 28.15 24.43
N LEU A 873 -12.02 29.12 23.65
CA LEU A 873 -11.20 30.25 23.18
C LEU A 873 -11.55 31.55 23.89
N THR A 874 -10.52 32.32 24.20
CA THR A 874 -10.68 33.75 24.49
C THR A 874 -11.00 34.50 23.19
N PRO A 875 -11.87 35.53 23.20
CA PRO A 875 -12.10 36.40 22.05
C PRO A 875 -10.78 36.88 21.43
N THR A 876 -10.66 36.74 20.12
CA THR A 876 -9.46 37.10 19.34
C THR A 876 -9.85 38.02 18.19
N ARG A 877 -8.94 38.91 17.80
CA ARG A 877 -9.14 39.76 16.62
C ARG A 877 -8.93 38.99 15.30
N ASN A 878 -8.22 37.87 15.37
CA ASN A 878 -7.83 37.09 14.21
C ASN A 878 -9.04 36.41 13.58
N THR A 879 -9.08 36.37 12.26
CA THR A 879 -10.09 35.56 11.55
C THR A 879 -9.66 34.09 11.51
N LEU A 880 -10.56 33.20 11.91
CA LEU A 880 -10.31 31.77 12.06
C LEU A 880 -11.01 30.95 10.97
N THR A 881 -10.38 29.85 10.55
CA THR A 881 -10.92 28.90 9.58
C THR A 881 -10.92 27.50 10.20
N LEU A 882 -12.09 26.86 10.23
CA LEU A 882 -12.25 25.48 10.69
C LEU A 882 -11.84 24.50 9.58
N GLY A 883 -10.88 23.64 9.88
CA GLY A 883 -10.44 22.53 9.05
C GLY A 883 -10.64 21.20 9.76
N LEU A 884 -10.85 20.14 8.99
CA LEU A 884 -10.87 18.76 9.50
C LEU A 884 -9.66 18.01 8.96
N GLU A 885 -8.99 17.29 9.85
CA GLU A 885 -7.92 16.35 9.55
C GLU A 885 -8.52 14.94 9.56
N VAL A 886 -8.83 14.42 8.38
CA VAL A 886 -9.50 13.13 8.20
C VAL A 886 -8.59 12.17 7.45
N LEU A 887 -8.91 10.88 7.55
CA LEU A 887 -8.20 9.87 6.76
C LEU A 887 -8.33 10.17 5.26
N PRO A 888 -7.30 9.84 4.47
CA PRO A 888 -7.23 10.27 3.09
C PRO A 888 -8.44 9.76 2.28
N ASN A 889 -8.92 8.54 2.51
CA ASN A 889 -10.06 7.98 1.78
C ASN A 889 -11.45 8.44 2.29
N TRP A 890 -11.54 9.47 3.15
CA TRP A 890 -12.82 9.96 3.64
C TRP A 890 -13.35 11.13 2.81
N GLN A 891 -14.56 11.00 2.28
CA GLN A 891 -15.27 12.12 1.65
C GLN A 891 -16.16 12.81 2.67
N VAL A 892 -15.67 13.92 3.23
CA VAL A 892 -16.39 14.68 4.26
C VAL A 892 -17.06 15.91 3.66
N SER A 893 -18.20 16.28 4.23
CA SER A 893 -18.94 17.48 3.87
C SER A 893 -19.55 18.12 5.10
N SER A 894 -19.64 19.45 5.12
CA SER A 894 -20.40 20.13 6.16
C SER A 894 -21.89 19.75 6.05
N LEU A 895 -22.53 19.42 7.16
CA LEU A 895 -23.95 19.12 7.22
C LEU A 895 -24.75 20.34 7.68
N ARG A 896 -24.26 21.01 8.73
CA ARG A 896 -24.87 22.18 9.34
C ARG A 896 -23.78 23.11 9.83
N GLY A 897 -23.97 24.41 9.64
CA GLY A 897 -23.10 25.45 10.16
C GLY A 897 -23.90 26.72 10.39
N GLU A 898 -23.86 27.26 11.60
CA GLU A 898 -24.61 28.48 11.97
C GLU A 898 -23.88 29.75 11.53
N ALA A 899 -22.56 29.67 11.35
CA ALA A 899 -21.70 30.75 10.88
C ALA A 899 -20.89 30.31 9.64
N ASP A 900 -20.19 31.27 9.03
CA ASP A 900 -19.23 31.01 7.96
C ASP A 900 -17.98 30.35 8.56
N MET A 901 -17.83 29.03 8.35
CA MET A 901 -16.72 28.23 8.89
C MET A 901 -15.35 28.62 8.30
N ASP A 902 -15.33 29.34 7.18
CA ASP A 902 -14.10 29.84 6.56
C ASP A 902 -13.66 31.20 7.10
N ASN A 903 -14.57 31.91 7.77
CA ASN A 903 -14.36 33.27 8.28
C ASN A 903 -14.96 33.46 9.67
N ILE A 904 -14.61 32.57 10.61
CA ILE A 904 -15.09 32.63 12.00
C ILE A 904 -14.44 33.84 12.67
N ARG A 905 -15.27 34.71 13.27
CA ARG A 905 -14.84 35.84 14.09
C ARG A 905 -15.43 35.68 15.48
N LEU A 906 -14.58 35.85 16.49
CA LEU A 906 -14.93 35.72 17.90
C LEU A 906 -14.79 37.09 18.56
N THR A 907 -15.58 38.07 18.12
CA THR A 907 -15.64 39.38 18.76
C THR A 907 -16.63 39.37 19.93
N PRO A 908 -16.56 40.32 20.89
CA PRO A 908 -17.51 40.41 22.00
C PRO A 908 -18.99 40.59 21.60
N VAL A 909 -19.27 40.82 20.32
CA VAL A 909 -20.61 41.03 19.74
C VAL A 909 -21.13 39.76 19.03
N ASP A 910 -20.27 38.76 18.84
CA ASP A 910 -20.60 37.48 18.20
C ASP A 910 -21.19 36.50 19.23
N PRO A 911 -21.96 35.48 18.79
CA PRO A 911 -22.56 34.50 19.70
C PRO A 911 -21.51 33.79 20.55
N GLU A 912 -21.83 33.55 21.83
CA GLU A 912 -20.94 32.88 22.80
C GLU A 912 -20.56 31.45 22.40
N ARG A 913 -21.31 30.85 21.47
CA ARG A 913 -21.09 29.48 20.97
C ARG A 913 -21.31 29.43 19.47
N VAL A 914 -20.40 28.77 18.76
CA VAL A 914 -20.49 28.47 17.33
C VAL A 914 -20.47 26.95 17.19
N GLU A 915 -21.46 26.38 16.50
CA GLU A 915 -21.56 24.95 16.27
C GLU A 915 -21.55 24.63 14.76
N ALA A 916 -20.82 23.59 14.41
CA ALA A 916 -20.81 23.01 13.08
C ALA A 916 -20.85 21.48 13.17
N GLN A 917 -21.58 20.88 12.25
CA GLN A 917 -21.71 19.43 12.13
C GLN A 917 -21.24 19.04 10.74
N TYR A 918 -20.44 17.97 10.67
CA TYR A 918 -19.95 17.39 9.42
C TYR A 918 -20.46 15.97 9.28
N VAL A 919 -20.50 15.48 8.05
CA VAL A 919 -20.91 14.12 7.72
C VAL A 919 -19.88 13.48 6.79
N LEU A 920 -19.48 12.26 7.12
CA LEU A 920 -18.79 11.38 6.19
C LEU A 920 -19.80 10.89 5.18
N LYS A 921 -19.75 11.41 3.94
CA LYS A 921 -20.72 11.06 2.91
C LYS A 921 -20.45 9.67 2.36
N GLN A 922 -19.20 9.40 1.99
CA GLN A 922 -18.74 8.19 1.30
C GLN A 922 -17.25 7.95 1.57
N LEU A 923 -16.74 6.80 1.14
CA LEU A 923 -15.33 6.43 1.16
C LEU A 923 -14.78 6.39 -0.27
N TYR A 924 -13.59 6.94 -0.47
CA TYR A 924 -12.85 6.80 -1.71
C TYR A 924 -12.25 5.40 -1.83
N ILE A 925 -12.32 4.85 -3.03
CA ILE A 925 -11.64 3.63 -3.46
C ILE A 925 -10.53 4.08 -4.40
N GLU A 926 -9.29 4.06 -3.94
CA GLU A 926 -8.12 4.40 -4.76
C GLU A 926 -7.44 3.13 -5.26
N GLY A 927 -6.76 3.22 -6.40
CA GLY A 927 -6.12 2.07 -6.99
C GLY A 927 -5.19 2.43 -8.14
N GLN A 928 -4.53 1.41 -8.66
CA GLN A 928 -3.61 1.50 -9.78
C GLN A 928 -4.07 0.56 -10.89
N SER A 929 -4.10 1.06 -12.12
CA SER A 929 -4.51 0.28 -13.28
C SER A 929 -3.35 0.12 -14.25
N TYR A 930 -3.01 -1.13 -14.56
CA TYR A 930 -1.86 -1.49 -15.39
C TYR A 930 -2.30 -2.26 -16.63
N ASP A 931 -1.64 -1.98 -17.75
CA ASP A 931 -1.66 -2.84 -18.94
C ASP A 931 -0.75 -4.04 -18.70
N VAL A 932 -1.22 -5.26 -18.95
CA VAL A 932 -0.48 -6.51 -18.73
C VAL A 932 -0.31 -7.32 -20.02
N ASP A 933 0.78 -8.08 -20.09
CA ASP A 933 1.04 -9.02 -21.19
C ASP A 933 0.23 -10.34 -21.06
N GLU A 934 0.46 -11.30 -21.96
CA GLU A 934 -0.20 -12.62 -21.93
C GLU A 934 0.07 -13.42 -20.66
N ASN A 935 1.21 -13.16 -20.01
CA ASN A 935 1.67 -13.82 -18.79
C ASN A 935 1.26 -13.05 -17.52
N GLY A 936 0.58 -11.90 -17.66
CA GLY A 936 0.12 -11.08 -16.56
C GLY A 936 1.14 -10.08 -16.00
N HIS A 937 2.25 -9.84 -16.69
CA HIS A 937 3.28 -8.86 -16.30
C HIS A 937 2.89 -7.45 -16.74
N PRO A 938 3.07 -6.42 -15.89
CA PRO A 938 2.72 -5.05 -16.22
C PRO A 938 3.68 -4.44 -17.26
N ARG A 939 3.15 -3.93 -18.37
CA ARG A 939 3.87 -3.16 -19.40
C ARG A 939 3.94 -1.67 -19.09
N GLY A 940 2.96 -1.16 -18.35
CA GLY A 940 2.84 0.25 -18.03
C GLY A 940 1.45 0.61 -17.52
N PRO A 941 1.18 1.90 -17.23
CA PRO A 941 -0.13 2.35 -16.81
C PRO A 941 -1.12 2.27 -17.97
N ALA A 942 -2.33 1.79 -17.71
CA ALA A 942 -3.42 1.75 -18.68
C ALA A 942 -4.12 3.12 -18.77
N ASP A 943 -3.36 4.17 -19.07
CA ASP A 943 -3.84 5.55 -19.04
C ASP A 943 -4.89 5.84 -20.12
N GLY A 944 -5.81 6.75 -19.81
CA GLY A 944 -6.94 7.06 -20.68
C GLY A 944 -8.03 5.99 -20.70
N ALA A 945 -7.84 4.83 -20.07
CA ALA A 945 -8.93 3.88 -19.85
C ALA A 945 -10.02 4.49 -18.96
N GLN A 946 -11.29 4.31 -19.32
CA GLN A 946 -12.42 4.72 -18.49
C GLN A 946 -12.90 3.55 -17.64
N LEU A 947 -12.95 3.76 -16.33
CA LEU A 947 -13.43 2.79 -15.36
C LEU A 947 -14.77 3.24 -14.78
N GLN A 948 -15.60 2.26 -14.40
CA GLN A 948 -16.88 2.47 -13.78
C GLN A 948 -17.07 1.50 -12.60
N LEU A 949 -17.53 2.04 -11.48
CA LEU A 949 -17.98 1.27 -10.33
C LEU A 949 -19.45 0.89 -10.52
N VAL A 950 -19.75 -0.40 -10.37
CA VAL A 950 -21.06 -0.97 -10.61
C VAL A 950 -21.56 -1.66 -9.34
N ALA A 951 -22.79 -1.34 -8.95
CA ALA A 951 -23.54 -2.08 -7.95
C ALA A 951 -24.76 -2.71 -8.61
N GLN A 952 -24.87 -4.03 -8.61
CA GLN A 952 -26.07 -4.73 -9.09
C GLN A 952 -26.43 -4.34 -10.55
N ASP A 953 -25.42 -4.27 -11.40
CA ASP A 953 -25.49 -3.81 -12.79
C ASP A 953 -25.94 -2.35 -12.99
N GLN A 954 -26.01 -1.56 -11.91
CA GLN A 954 -26.20 -0.11 -11.99
C GLN A 954 -24.87 0.63 -11.80
N PRO A 955 -24.54 1.58 -12.69
CA PRO A 955 -23.35 2.40 -12.54
C PRO A 955 -23.51 3.40 -11.39
N LEU A 956 -22.51 3.49 -10.51
CA LEU A 956 -22.49 4.39 -9.36
C LEU A 956 -21.53 5.55 -9.53
N ALA A 957 -20.31 5.27 -9.98
CA ALA A 957 -19.24 6.25 -10.14
C ALA A 957 -18.40 5.89 -11.36
N GLU A 958 -17.79 6.89 -11.99
CA GLU A 958 -16.92 6.72 -13.15
C GLU A 958 -15.70 7.62 -13.03
N THR A 959 -14.58 7.17 -13.60
CA THR A 959 -13.30 7.89 -13.56
C THR A 959 -12.44 7.53 -14.77
N TRP A 960 -11.45 8.36 -15.04
CA TRP A 960 -10.33 8.05 -15.92
C TRP A 960 -9.15 7.45 -15.14
N VAL A 961 -8.35 6.65 -15.84
CA VAL A 961 -7.04 6.20 -15.36
C VAL A 961 -5.97 7.24 -15.74
N MET A 962 -5.23 7.73 -14.75
CA MET A 962 -4.13 8.67 -14.94
C MET A 962 -2.87 8.00 -15.45
N ARG A 963 -2.06 8.75 -16.19
CA ARG A 963 -0.72 8.31 -16.61
C ARG A 963 0.24 8.08 -15.45
N ASN A 964 0.15 8.91 -14.41
CA ASN A 964 1.00 8.77 -13.23
C ASN A 964 0.53 7.58 -12.41
N LEU A 965 1.39 6.57 -12.28
CA LEU A 965 1.17 5.35 -11.49
C LEU A 965 -0.07 4.53 -11.89
N GLY A 966 -0.70 4.81 -13.04
CA GLY A 966 -2.00 4.21 -13.37
C GLY A 966 -3.10 4.60 -12.38
N TYR A 967 -2.98 5.74 -11.69
CA TYR A 967 -3.84 6.09 -10.57
C TYR A 967 -5.29 6.30 -11.03
N TYR A 968 -6.23 5.74 -10.28
CA TYR A 968 -7.65 6.03 -10.40
C TYR A 968 -8.27 6.16 -9.01
N GLN A 969 -9.39 6.89 -8.92
CA GLN A 969 -10.21 6.90 -7.72
C GLN A 969 -11.70 6.83 -8.04
N LEU A 970 -12.41 6.03 -7.27
CA LEU A 970 -13.86 5.91 -7.27
C LEU A 970 -14.34 6.21 -5.84
N TYR A 971 -15.64 6.23 -5.61
CA TYR A 971 -16.18 6.44 -4.27
C TYR A 971 -17.48 5.66 -4.07
N ALA A 972 -17.64 5.10 -2.88
CA ALA A 972 -18.82 4.32 -2.51
C ALA A 972 -19.05 4.32 -1.00
N ASN A 973 -20.22 3.87 -0.59
CA ASN A 973 -20.49 3.56 0.81
C ASN A 973 -20.06 2.12 1.12
N PRO A 974 -20.01 1.70 2.40
CA PRO A 974 -19.65 0.33 2.73
C PRO A 974 -20.59 -0.70 2.08
N GLY A 975 -20.02 -1.55 1.22
CA GLY A 975 -20.73 -2.41 0.27
C GLY A 975 -19.77 -3.21 -0.60
N ARG A 976 -20.31 -3.99 -1.54
CA ARG A 976 -19.55 -4.82 -2.48
C ARG A 976 -19.85 -4.37 -3.90
N TYR A 977 -18.80 -4.09 -4.65
CA TYR A 977 -18.90 -3.44 -5.95
C TYR A 977 -18.02 -4.13 -7.00
N ASP A 978 -18.40 -4.00 -8.26
CA ASP A 978 -17.58 -4.42 -9.39
C ASP A 978 -16.96 -3.20 -10.06
N ILE A 979 -15.65 -3.24 -10.32
CA ILE A 979 -14.98 -2.28 -11.19
C ILE A 979 -14.93 -2.86 -12.60
N ARG A 980 -15.51 -2.16 -13.57
CA ARG A 980 -15.57 -2.58 -14.98
C ARG A 980 -15.02 -1.47 -15.88
N LEU A 981 -14.56 -1.84 -17.07
CA LEU A 981 -14.37 -0.87 -18.14
C LEU A 981 -15.73 -0.25 -18.48
N LYS A 982 -15.78 1.08 -18.66
CA LYS A 982 -17.02 1.77 -18.97
C LYS A 982 -17.55 1.30 -20.34
N PRO A 983 -18.80 0.82 -20.44
CA PRO A 983 -19.33 0.34 -21.70
C PRO A 983 -19.45 1.44 -22.77
N ASN A 984 -19.28 1.07 -24.03
CA ASN A 984 -19.36 1.94 -25.21
C ASN A 984 -18.32 3.08 -25.22
N THR A 985 -17.13 2.86 -24.63
CA THR A 985 -16.01 3.81 -24.75
C THR A 985 -14.87 3.21 -25.56
N VAL A 986 -13.98 4.08 -26.08
CA VAL A 986 -12.77 3.65 -26.78
C VAL A 986 -11.91 2.75 -25.88
N GLY A 987 -11.84 3.04 -24.58
CA GLY A 987 -11.13 2.21 -23.61
C GLY A 987 -11.61 0.75 -23.56
N GLU A 988 -12.92 0.49 -23.63
CA GLU A 988 -13.47 -0.89 -23.68
C GLU A 988 -13.13 -1.61 -25.00
N SER A 989 -13.03 -0.84 -26.09
CA SER A 989 -12.67 -1.38 -27.41
C SER A 989 -11.18 -1.73 -27.53
N VAL A 990 -10.32 -1.05 -26.76
CA VAL A 990 -8.87 -1.23 -26.75
C VAL A 990 -8.42 -2.23 -25.69
N TYR A 991 -9.00 -2.16 -24.49
CA TYR A 991 -8.63 -2.99 -23.36
C TYR A 991 -9.66 -4.08 -23.06
N GLU A 992 -9.20 -5.13 -22.39
CA GLU A 992 -10.05 -6.09 -21.69
C GLU A 992 -9.60 -6.24 -20.23
N ALA A 993 -10.55 -6.38 -19.33
CA ALA A 993 -10.25 -6.51 -17.90
C ALA A 993 -9.87 -7.96 -17.56
N MET A 994 -8.78 -8.13 -16.83
CA MET A 994 -8.28 -9.44 -16.39
C MET A 994 -8.73 -9.77 -14.97
N GLY A 995 -9.16 -11.02 -14.75
CA GLY A 995 -9.55 -11.51 -13.43
C GLY A 995 -10.87 -10.93 -12.89
N SER A 996 -11.17 -11.22 -11.63
CA SER A 996 -12.33 -10.66 -10.93
C SER A 996 -11.97 -9.30 -10.30
N ASN A 997 -12.63 -8.24 -10.73
CA ASN A 997 -12.41 -6.88 -10.22
C ASN A 997 -13.48 -6.48 -9.19
N VAL A 998 -13.62 -7.30 -8.15
CA VAL A 998 -14.63 -7.13 -7.12
C VAL A 998 -14.01 -6.47 -5.88
N VAL A 999 -14.56 -5.33 -5.46
CA VAL A 999 -14.08 -4.54 -4.33
C VAL A 999 -15.08 -4.57 -3.19
N ASP A 1000 -14.62 -5.04 -2.03
CA ASP A 1000 -15.36 -5.00 -0.78
C ASP A 1000 -14.95 -3.77 0.04
N VAL A 1001 -15.83 -2.76 0.11
CA VAL A 1001 -15.63 -1.57 0.95
C VAL A 1001 -16.09 -1.90 2.38
N ASN A 1002 -15.16 -2.36 3.21
CA ASN A 1002 -15.45 -2.83 4.58
C ASN A 1002 -14.56 -2.21 5.67
N LYS A 1003 -13.57 -1.38 5.32
CA LYS A 1003 -12.68 -0.69 6.26
C LYS A 1003 -12.71 0.82 6.07
N PHE A 1004 -12.43 1.56 7.15
CA PHE A 1004 -12.28 3.02 7.10
C PHE A 1004 -11.03 3.46 6.36
N LEU A 1005 -10.00 2.61 6.25
CA LEU A 1005 -8.85 2.79 5.37
C LEU A 1005 -8.75 1.56 4.46
N MET A 1006 -9.00 1.77 3.17
CA MET A 1006 -8.89 0.72 2.15
C MET A 1006 -7.47 0.71 1.56
N PRO A 1007 -6.85 -0.45 1.34
CA PRO A 1007 -5.63 -0.53 0.54
C PRO A 1007 -5.93 -0.15 -0.92
N ALA A 1008 -4.89 0.29 -1.64
CA ALA A 1008 -5.01 0.58 -3.06
C ALA A 1008 -5.40 -0.69 -3.83
N TYR A 1009 -6.45 -0.62 -4.66
CA TYR A 1009 -6.98 -1.77 -5.38
C TYR A 1009 -6.39 -1.85 -6.80
N PRO A 1010 -5.57 -2.86 -7.15
CA PRO A 1010 -5.01 -2.97 -8.49
C PRO A 1010 -6.05 -3.48 -9.49
N VAL A 1011 -6.11 -2.87 -10.67
CA VAL A 1011 -6.92 -3.32 -11.80
C VAL A 1011 -5.99 -3.69 -12.94
N LYS A 1012 -6.00 -4.96 -13.35
CA LYS A 1012 -5.18 -5.44 -14.46
C LYS A 1012 -6.01 -5.41 -15.74
N LEU A 1013 -5.54 -4.67 -16.73
CA LEU A 1013 -6.13 -4.56 -18.06
C LEU A 1013 -5.15 -5.14 -19.09
N ARG A 1014 -5.65 -5.72 -20.17
CA ARG A 1014 -4.83 -6.24 -21.26
C ARG A 1014 -5.26 -5.61 -22.57
N LEU A 1015 -4.32 -5.25 -23.43
CA LEU A 1015 -4.64 -4.83 -24.80
C LEU A 1015 -5.29 -5.97 -25.59
N ARG A 1016 -6.39 -5.67 -26.27
CA ARG A 1016 -7.01 -6.62 -27.20
C ARG A 1016 -6.08 -6.87 -28.40
N PRO A 1017 -6.08 -8.08 -28.98
CA PRO A 1017 -5.23 -8.40 -30.13
C PRO A 1017 -5.42 -7.41 -31.29
N GLY A 1018 -4.33 -6.81 -31.76
CA GLY A 1018 -4.32 -5.85 -32.87
C GLY A 1018 -4.72 -4.42 -32.52
N MET A 1019 -4.98 -4.12 -31.24
CA MET A 1019 -5.23 -2.75 -30.76
C MET A 1019 -3.94 -2.12 -30.22
N ALA A 1020 -3.81 -0.81 -30.40
CA ALA A 1020 -2.73 0.00 -29.86
C ALA A 1020 -3.27 1.02 -28.85
N ARG A 1021 -2.47 1.38 -27.85
CA ARG A 1021 -2.86 2.31 -26.78
C ARG A 1021 -3.16 3.72 -27.31
N GLU A 1022 -2.45 4.13 -28.36
CA GLU A 1022 -2.55 5.45 -28.99
C GLU A 1022 -3.97 5.73 -29.54
N LEU A 1023 -4.71 4.67 -29.90
CA LEU A 1023 -6.08 4.76 -30.42
C LEU A 1023 -7.06 5.45 -29.45
N ILE A 1024 -6.77 5.41 -28.14
CA ILE A 1024 -7.59 6.06 -27.10
C ILE A 1024 -7.64 7.57 -27.29
N TYR A 1025 -6.56 8.16 -27.81
CA TYR A 1025 -6.42 9.60 -27.99
C TYR A 1025 -6.82 10.06 -29.40
N GLU A 1026 -6.72 9.18 -30.40
CA GLU A 1026 -7.02 9.52 -31.80
C GLU A 1026 -8.53 9.55 -32.13
N GLN A 1027 -9.35 8.72 -31.48
CA GLN A 1027 -10.78 8.59 -31.80
C GLN A 1027 -11.70 9.54 -31.01
N GLN A 1028 -11.17 10.40 -30.14
CA GLN A 1028 -11.98 11.33 -29.35
C GLN A 1028 -12.43 12.59 -30.13
N GLU A 1029 -11.95 12.80 -31.36
CA GLU A 1029 -12.18 14.05 -32.10
C GLU A 1029 -13.59 14.20 -32.73
N ASP A 1030 -14.38 13.13 -32.85
CA ASP A 1030 -15.55 13.12 -33.76
C ASP A 1030 -16.96 13.17 -33.11
N ASP A 1031 -17.13 13.01 -31.80
CA ASP A 1031 -18.46 13.01 -31.16
C ASP A 1031 -18.83 14.38 -30.53
N LYS A 1032 -19.02 15.41 -31.36
CA LYS A 1032 -19.72 16.63 -30.90
C LYS A 1032 -21.21 16.34 -30.76
N SER A 1033 -21.68 16.12 -29.53
CA SER A 1033 -23.11 16.02 -29.25
C SER A 1033 -23.80 17.38 -29.41
N ASP A 1034 -24.27 17.67 -30.63
CA ASP A 1034 -24.85 18.97 -31.06
C ASP A 1034 -26.22 19.34 -30.41
N GLY A 1035 -26.55 18.75 -29.27
CA GLY A 1035 -27.83 18.95 -28.55
C GLY A 1035 -27.77 18.87 -27.02
N GLY A 1036 -26.58 18.79 -26.42
CA GLY A 1036 -26.40 18.77 -24.96
C GLY A 1036 -26.54 20.15 -24.29
N PRO A 1037 -26.67 20.20 -22.94
CA PRO A 1037 -26.62 21.46 -22.21
C PRO A 1037 -25.20 22.07 -22.24
N ILE A 1038 -25.10 23.39 -22.15
CA ILE A 1038 -23.84 24.10 -21.94
C ILE A 1038 -23.40 23.87 -20.50
N HIS A 1039 -22.23 23.25 -20.33
CA HIS A 1039 -21.66 22.95 -19.03
C HIS A 1039 -20.79 24.11 -18.53
N ILE A 1040 -21.08 24.61 -17.32
CA ILE A 1040 -20.34 25.70 -16.68
C ILE A 1040 -19.83 25.24 -15.32
N PHE A 1041 -18.55 25.39 -15.07
CA PHE A 1041 -17.89 25.05 -13.82
C PHE A 1041 -17.47 26.29 -13.05
N THR A 1042 -17.61 26.25 -11.73
CA THR A 1042 -17.28 27.37 -10.85
C THR A 1042 -16.98 26.91 -9.43
N VAL A 1043 -16.25 27.74 -8.68
CA VAL A 1043 -15.82 27.45 -7.31
C VAL A 1043 -16.00 28.68 -6.44
N ALA A 1044 -16.61 28.50 -5.27
CA ALA A 1044 -16.76 29.51 -4.24
C ALA A 1044 -16.38 28.92 -2.87
N SER A 1045 -15.86 29.77 -1.97
CA SER A 1045 -15.56 29.45 -0.58
C SER A 1045 -15.86 30.68 0.28
N GLY A 1046 -16.70 30.50 1.30
CA GLY A 1046 -17.22 31.56 2.16
C GLY A 1046 -18.50 32.22 1.63
N HIS A 1047 -19.31 32.74 2.55
CA HIS A 1047 -20.67 33.20 2.24
C HIS A 1047 -20.73 34.35 1.23
N LEU A 1048 -19.74 35.26 1.24
CA LEU A 1048 -19.70 36.37 0.28
C LEU A 1048 -19.53 35.86 -1.15
N TYR A 1049 -18.61 34.92 -1.39
CA TYR A 1049 -18.38 34.37 -2.72
C TYR A 1049 -19.56 33.52 -3.19
N GLU A 1050 -20.28 32.86 -2.28
CA GLU A 1050 -21.52 32.15 -2.62
C GLU A 1050 -22.64 33.08 -3.05
N GLN A 1051 -22.74 34.28 -2.46
CA GLN A 1051 -23.66 35.31 -2.92
C GLN A 1051 -23.28 35.85 -4.31
N LEU A 1052 -22.00 36.13 -4.55
CA LEU A 1052 -21.50 36.52 -5.87
C LEU A 1052 -21.74 35.41 -6.90
N LEU A 1053 -21.54 34.16 -6.50
CA LEU A 1053 -21.78 32.99 -7.33
C LEU A 1053 -23.25 32.90 -7.79
N ALA A 1054 -24.20 33.16 -6.89
CA ALA A 1054 -25.62 33.21 -7.26
C ALA A 1054 -25.91 34.32 -8.29
N ILE A 1055 -25.26 35.49 -8.14
CA ILE A 1055 -25.36 36.59 -9.11
C ILE A 1055 -24.76 36.17 -10.47
N MET A 1056 -23.63 35.47 -10.46
CA MET A 1056 -22.98 34.96 -11.68
C MET A 1056 -23.92 33.99 -12.42
N VAL A 1057 -24.49 33.00 -11.72
CA VAL A 1057 -25.47 32.04 -12.28
C VAL A 1057 -26.65 32.77 -12.93
N LEU A 1058 -27.24 33.74 -12.24
CA LEU A 1058 -28.35 34.54 -12.76
C LEU A 1058 -27.94 35.39 -13.96
N SER A 1059 -26.73 35.96 -13.93
CA SER A 1059 -26.23 36.76 -15.05
C SER A 1059 -26.09 35.91 -16.31
N VAL A 1060 -25.57 34.69 -16.22
CA VAL A 1060 -25.49 33.77 -17.36
C VAL A 1060 -26.88 33.38 -17.85
N ARG A 1061 -27.76 32.95 -16.94
CA ARG A 1061 -29.10 32.45 -17.31
C ARG A 1061 -29.95 33.51 -18.00
N ASN A 1062 -29.84 34.77 -17.59
CA ASN A 1062 -30.56 35.88 -18.19
C ASN A 1062 -30.08 36.26 -19.60
N HIS A 1063 -28.87 35.87 -19.99
CA HIS A 1063 -28.27 36.26 -21.28
C HIS A 1063 -28.10 35.08 -22.25
N THR A 1064 -28.64 33.89 -21.94
CA THR A 1064 -28.65 32.74 -22.86
C THR A 1064 -30.00 32.03 -22.87
N THR A 1065 -30.36 31.50 -24.04
CA THR A 1065 -31.57 30.67 -24.21
C THR A 1065 -31.25 29.18 -24.22
N SER A 1066 -29.96 28.82 -24.24
CA SER A 1066 -29.49 27.43 -24.23
C SER A 1066 -29.76 26.76 -22.88
N ARG A 1067 -29.88 25.43 -22.88
CA ARG A 1067 -29.95 24.65 -21.64
C ARG A 1067 -28.60 24.76 -20.92
N LEU A 1068 -28.64 25.02 -19.61
CA LEU A 1068 -27.44 25.19 -18.78
C LEU A 1068 -27.33 24.08 -17.75
N CYS A 1069 -26.10 23.63 -17.51
CA CYS A 1069 -25.75 22.74 -16.42
C CYS A 1069 -24.56 23.30 -15.64
N PHE A 1070 -24.79 23.69 -14.38
CA PHE A 1070 -23.77 24.24 -13.50
C PHE A 1070 -23.13 23.16 -12.62
N TRP A 1071 -21.79 23.16 -12.58
CA TRP A 1071 -20.99 22.23 -11.80
C TRP A 1071 -20.28 22.97 -10.66
N PHE A 1072 -20.45 22.44 -9.44
CA PHE A 1072 -19.86 23.03 -8.24
C PHE A 1072 -19.01 22.01 -7.48
N ILE A 1073 -17.89 22.45 -6.90
CA ILE A 1073 -17.11 21.61 -5.98
C ILE A 1073 -17.80 21.55 -4.62
N ASP A 1074 -18.29 20.37 -4.23
CA ASP A 1074 -19.06 20.15 -3.00
C ASP A 1074 -18.28 20.51 -1.72
N GLN A 1075 -16.98 20.24 -1.68
CA GLN A 1075 -16.14 20.36 -0.49
C GLN A 1075 -15.96 21.81 0.01
N PHE A 1076 -16.14 22.80 -0.87
CA PHE A 1076 -15.90 24.22 -0.54
C PHE A 1076 -17.17 25.01 -0.24
N LEU A 1077 -18.35 24.42 -0.50
CA LEU A 1077 -19.63 25.08 -0.34
C LEU A 1077 -20.21 24.92 1.07
N SER A 1078 -20.85 25.99 1.55
CA SER A 1078 -21.59 26.02 2.80
C SER A 1078 -22.85 25.15 2.71
N PRO A 1079 -23.34 24.63 3.86
CA PRO A 1079 -24.65 23.99 3.91
C PRO A 1079 -25.79 24.91 3.44
N GLN A 1080 -25.71 26.21 3.75
CA GLN A 1080 -26.73 27.20 3.40
C GLN A 1080 -26.88 27.34 1.88
N PHE A 1081 -25.77 27.41 1.15
CA PHE A 1081 -25.81 27.48 -0.32
C PHE A 1081 -26.32 26.18 -0.94
N ARG A 1082 -25.99 25.02 -0.36
CA ARG A 1082 -26.49 23.72 -0.84
C ARG A 1082 -27.99 23.52 -0.66
N GLU A 1083 -28.57 24.10 0.40
CA GLU A 1083 -30.04 24.14 0.57
C GLU A 1083 -30.71 25.18 -0.35
N PHE A 1084 -29.96 26.22 -0.75
CA PHE A 1084 -30.46 27.31 -1.58
C PHE A 1084 -30.45 26.98 -3.08
N ILE A 1085 -29.37 26.38 -3.61
CA ILE A 1085 -29.19 26.14 -5.05
C ILE A 1085 -30.33 25.33 -5.71
N PRO A 1086 -30.98 24.32 -5.07
CA PRO A 1086 -32.07 23.59 -5.72
C PRO A 1086 -33.29 24.49 -5.97
N ARG A 1087 -33.57 25.43 -5.06
CA ARG A 1087 -34.66 26.40 -5.22
C ARG A 1087 -34.35 27.39 -6.35
N LEU A 1088 -33.10 27.83 -6.43
CA LEU A 1088 -32.64 28.71 -7.51
C LEU A 1088 -32.72 28.00 -8.87
N ALA A 1089 -32.36 26.72 -8.94
CA ALA A 1089 -32.45 25.89 -10.14
C ALA A 1089 -33.89 25.70 -10.61
N GLU A 1090 -34.82 25.43 -9.69
CA GLU A 1090 -36.25 25.29 -10.00
C GLU A 1090 -36.87 26.61 -10.48
N GLU A 1091 -36.51 27.74 -9.87
CA GLU A 1091 -37.06 29.05 -10.24
C GLU A 1091 -36.56 29.54 -11.62
N TYR A 1092 -35.29 29.28 -11.95
CA TYR A 1092 -34.63 29.80 -13.15
C TYR A 1092 -34.39 28.75 -14.24
N ASP A 1093 -34.88 27.52 -14.06
CA ASP A 1093 -34.84 26.41 -15.01
C ASP A 1093 -33.42 26.13 -15.55
N PHE A 1094 -32.54 25.68 -14.65
CA PHE A 1094 -31.21 25.18 -15.01
C PHE A 1094 -30.87 23.88 -14.26
N GLU A 1095 -29.99 23.08 -14.84
CA GLU A 1095 -29.49 21.87 -14.19
C GLU A 1095 -28.26 22.20 -13.33
N TYR A 1096 -28.07 21.47 -12.22
CA TYR A 1096 -26.86 21.59 -11.42
C TYR A 1096 -26.36 20.23 -10.95
N ARG A 1097 -25.04 20.13 -10.75
CA ARG A 1097 -24.38 18.94 -10.24
C ARG A 1097 -23.25 19.31 -9.29
N PHE A 1098 -23.07 18.48 -8.27
CA PHE A 1098 -21.92 18.57 -7.38
C PHE A 1098 -20.86 17.57 -7.82
N VAL A 1099 -19.62 18.03 -7.88
CA VAL A 1099 -18.45 17.19 -8.15
C VAL A 1099 -17.48 17.27 -6.99
N THR A 1100 -16.69 16.22 -6.87
CA THR A 1100 -15.64 16.13 -5.87
C THR A 1100 -14.51 15.29 -6.43
N TYR A 1101 -13.28 15.63 -6.05
CA TYR A 1101 -12.12 14.82 -6.35
C TYR A 1101 -11.19 14.90 -5.14
N LYS A 1102 -10.71 13.77 -4.64
CA LYS A 1102 -9.75 13.76 -3.55
C LYS A 1102 -8.37 14.11 -4.09
N TRP A 1103 -7.62 14.90 -3.32
CA TRP A 1103 -6.20 15.11 -3.59
C TRP A 1103 -5.44 13.77 -3.50
N PRO A 1104 -4.77 13.30 -4.57
CA PRO A 1104 -4.05 12.02 -4.55
C PRO A 1104 -2.92 12.01 -3.51
N SER A 1105 -2.72 10.88 -2.84
CA SER A 1105 -1.71 10.73 -1.78
C SER A 1105 -0.27 10.93 -2.26
N TRP A 1106 0.02 10.58 -3.51
CA TRP A 1106 1.33 10.75 -4.14
C TRP A 1106 1.62 12.19 -4.61
N LEU A 1107 0.59 13.06 -4.65
CA LEU A 1107 0.73 14.43 -5.11
C LEU A 1107 0.99 15.37 -3.93
N ASN A 1108 2.00 16.24 -4.05
CA ASN A 1108 2.38 17.16 -2.97
C ASN A 1108 1.20 18.03 -2.49
N PRO A 1109 0.77 17.91 -1.22
CA PRO A 1109 -0.39 18.64 -0.71
C PRO A 1109 -0.10 20.14 -0.54
N GLN A 1110 -1.17 20.94 -0.49
CA GLN A 1110 -1.10 22.37 -0.17
C GLN A 1110 -1.61 22.61 1.25
N SER A 1111 -0.82 23.29 2.08
CA SER A 1111 -1.20 23.62 3.46
C SER A 1111 -2.25 24.74 3.54
N GLU A 1112 -2.32 25.61 2.54
CA GLU A 1112 -3.25 26.73 2.51
C GLU A 1112 -4.47 26.42 1.65
N LYS A 1113 -5.68 26.52 2.25
CA LYS A 1113 -6.96 26.26 1.58
C LYS A 1113 -7.14 27.06 0.28
N GLN A 1114 -6.64 28.28 0.19
CA GLN A 1114 -6.73 29.09 -1.03
C GLN A 1114 -5.89 28.53 -2.18
N ARG A 1115 -4.66 28.06 -1.90
CA ARG A 1115 -3.81 27.40 -2.90
C ARG A 1115 -4.39 26.06 -3.33
N LEU A 1116 -5.00 25.34 -2.38
CA LEU A 1116 -5.76 24.13 -2.65
C LEU A 1116 -6.86 24.41 -3.67
N ILE A 1117 -7.72 25.42 -3.43
CA ILE A 1117 -8.78 25.84 -4.35
C ILE A 1117 -8.21 26.18 -5.75
N TRP A 1118 -7.10 26.91 -5.83
CA TRP A 1118 -6.48 27.24 -7.12
C TRP A 1118 -5.99 26.01 -7.87
N ALA A 1119 -5.38 25.05 -7.17
CA ALA A 1119 -4.94 23.80 -7.77
C ALA A 1119 -6.12 22.96 -8.29
N TYR A 1120 -7.25 22.94 -7.59
CA TYR A 1120 -8.48 22.28 -8.06
C TYR A 1120 -9.05 22.88 -9.35
N LYS A 1121 -8.80 24.17 -9.62
CA LYS A 1121 -9.23 24.82 -10.86
C LYS A 1121 -8.43 24.37 -12.09
N ILE A 1122 -7.29 23.68 -11.92
CA ILE A 1122 -6.38 23.39 -13.04
C ILE A 1122 -5.89 21.93 -13.09
N LEU A 1123 -5.55 21.30 -11.96
CA LEU A 1123 -4.87 20.01 -11.95
C LEU A 1123 -5.77 18.80 -12.23
N PHE A 1124 -7.07 18.91 -11.99
CA PHE A 1124 -7.99 17.77 -11.98
C PHE A 1124 -9.14 17.92 -12.97
N LEU A 1125 -9.04 18.80 -13.96
CA LEU A 1125 -10.13 19.10 -14.90
C LEU A 1125 -10.53 17.89 -15.75
N ASP A 1126 -9.61 16.97 -16.00
CA ASP A 1126 -9.80 15.72 -16.73
C ASP A 1126 -10.57 14.66 -15.92
N VAL A 1127 -10.37 14.63 -14.60
CA VAL A 1127 -10.86 13.56 -13.71
C VAL A 1127 -11.99 13.96 -12.77
N ILE A 1128 -12.20 15.26 -12.52
CA ILE A 1128 -13.27 15.74 -11.63
C ILE A 1128 -14.65 15.64 -12.29
N PHE A 1129 -14.70 15.65 -13.62
CA PHE A 1129 -15.92 15.51 -14.39
C PHE A 1129 -16.08 14.07 -14.90
N PRO A 1130 -17.33 13.58 -15.01
CA PRO A 1130 -17.58 12.27 -15.60
C PRO A 1130 -17.09 12.23 -17.06
N PRO A 1131 -16.54 11.10 -17.55
CA PRO A 1131 -16.13 10.91 -18.95
C PRO A 1131 -17.16 11.26 -20.02
N SER A 1132 -18.44 11.45 -19.67
CA SER A 1132 -19.49 11.87 -20.60
C SER A 1132 -19.54 13.39 -20.86
N VAL A 1133 -18.66 14.19 -20.24
CA VAL A 1133 -18.64 15.65 -20.39
C VAL A 1133 -17.49 16.04 -21.32
N ASP A 1134 -17.82 16.35 -22.57
CA ASP A 1134 -16.81 16.61 -23.61
C ASP A 1134 -16.18 18.01 -23.51
N ARG A 1135 -16.95 19.01 -23.05
CA ARG A 1135 -16.55 20.41 -22.97
C ARG A 1135 -17.11 21.06 -21.72
N ILE A 1136 -16.37 22.01 -21.13
CA ILE A 1136 -16.82 22.78 -19.98
C ILE A 1136 -16.22 24.19 -19.99
N ILE A 1137 -17.00 25.18 -19.54
CA ILE A 1137 -16.55 26.57 -19.41
C ILE A 1137 -16.34 26.89 -17.93
N PHE A 1138 -15.15 27.38 -17.58
CA PHE A 1138 -14.92 27.92 -16.22
C PHE A 1138 -15.31 29.40 -16.14
N ILE A 1139 -16.10 29.76 -15.12
CA ILE A 1139 -16.45 31.16 -14.81
C ILE A 1139 -16.22 31.40 -13.31
N ASP A 1140 -15.40 32.39 -12.99
CA ASP A 1140 -15.15 32.77 -11.59
C ASP A 1140 -16.43 33.33 -10.94
N ALA A 1141 -16.60 33.03 -9.65
CA ALA A 1141 -17.81 33.38 -8.90
C ALA A 1141 -18.07 34.90 -8.81
N ASP A 1142 -17.05 35.74 -8.99
CA ASP A 1142 -17.16 37.20 -8.94
C ASP A 1142 -17.45 37.87 -10.30
N GLN A 1143 -17.57 37.09 -11.37
CA GLN A 1143 -17.84 37.60 -12.71
C GLN A 1143 -19.34 37.81 -12.99
N VAL A 1144 -19.63 38.77 -13.86
CA VAL A 1144 -20.99 39.04 -14.37
C VAL A 1144 -20.98 38.92 -15.88
N VAL A 1145 -21.75 37.96 -16.40
CA VAL A 1145 -21.84 37.68 -17.83
C VAL A 1145 -22.98 38.48 -18.46
N ARG A 1146 -22.68 39.14 -19.59
CA ARG A 1146 -23.63 39.97 -20.35
C ARG A 1146 -23.82 39.54 -21.81
N ALA A 1147 -22.99 38.61 -22.28
CA ALA A 1147 -23.06 38.06 -23.63
C ALA A 1147 -23.59 36.61 -23.57
N ASP A 1148 -24.06 36.08 -24.70
CA ASP A 1148 -24.50 34.69 -24.76
C ASP A 1148 -23.27 33.76 -24.66
N VAL A 1149 -23.23 32.94 -23.61
CA VAL A 1149 -22.14 31.96 -23.38
C VAL A 1149 -22.04 30.92 -24.50
N LYS A 1150 -23.10 30.78 -25.32
CA LYS A 1150 -23.06 29.92 -26.50
C LYS A 1150 -21.97 30.31 -27.49
N GLU A 1151 -21.65 31.60 -27.62
CA GLU A 1151 -20.57 32.06 -28.51
C GLU A 1151 -19.21 31.50 -28.08
N LEU A 1152 -18.98 31.36 -26.77
CA LEU A 1152 -17.77 30.75 -26.22
C LEU A 1152 -17.84 29.22 -26.34
N TRP A 1153 -19.01 28.63 -26.13
CA TRP A 1153 -19.23 27.19 -26.28
C TRP A 1153 -18.97 26.70 -27.71
N ASP A 1154 -19.35 27.46 -28.72
CA ASP A 1154 -19.20 27.10 -30.14
C ASP A 1154 -17.82 27.52 -30.71
N MET A 1155 -16.96 28.14 -29.90
CA MET A 1155 -15.64 28.61 -30.33
C MET A 1155 -14.76 27.44 -30.77
N ASP A 1156 -14.16 27.57 -31.96
CA ASP A 1156 -13.14 26.64 -32.45
C ASP A 1156 -11.80 26.96 -31.79
N LEU A 1157 -11.26 25.95 -31.08
CA LEU A 1157 -9.98 26.04 -30.38
C LEU A 1157 -8.79 25.67 -31.29
N GLY A 1158 -9.03 25.06 -32.46
CA GLY A 1158 -7.99 24.67 -33.40
C GLY A 1158 -7.06 23.57 -32.88
N GLY A 1159 -7.60 22.58 -32.16
CA GLY A 1159 -6.84 21.48 -31.56
C GLY A 1159 -6.03 21.90 -30.32
N LYS A 1160 -6.48 22.91 -29.58
CA LYS A 1160 -5.83 23.43 -28.37
C LYS A 1160 -6.65 23.18 -27.11
#